data_AF-A0A6B0SYM9-F1
#
_entry.id   AF-A0A6B0SYM9-F1
#
_cell.length_a   1.000
_cell.length_b   1.000
_cell.length_c   1.000
_cell.angle_alpha   90.00
_cell.angle_beta   90.00
_cell.angle_gamma   90.00
#
_symmetry.space_group_name_H-M   'P 1'
#
loop_
_entity.id
_entity.type
_entity.pdbx_description
1 polymer ?
#
loop_
_entity_poly.entity_id
_entity_poly.type
_entity_poly.pdbx_seq_one_letter_code
_entity_poly.pdbx_strand_id
1 'polypeptide(L)'
;MSDVSVVGPAWLDDHRDEVAVVDVRDENSYESVGHVPGAVNVPYEAIRDPTSGTAGHLPTPAEFAGLCAEAGIDEETPIVAYDDGPGVYAARLLLTAAALGHEGELYLLDGGYDDWSDSYETETGPVEGDEAASYDADEPGSPVVGRERVETAVDEDETVLVDTRSAAEYDSAHIPGAVQLGWEDLVADGSLKDREEIRRMLADRGLDADREIVLYCNTARRLSHTYAVLSELGYESVYAYEGSLTDWIREESDDWSPEGLEQQVREYADEGFEALVDAHGDGVLDRLKLIGLYHQKQRGYFMLRTKVPGGNLTAEQARVIGEVADEFATAPEEYGGAEQNAEFGDAYLDITDRQDIQMHWIELEDVPEIWDRYDEVGLTTMQACGNSVRNVVACPVSGLDPEEELDAQSVADRVTERFLGDEHYANLPRKFKVSVTGCHENCARAEINDLGLLPARKDGRVGFNAKIGGGLSDGPRIARDLDLFVEPDQVVDLVEAAADFFIDHGSYLDTAVNRLRFLVAEMGVETVREEIEARASFEFESAGEGLTERYRGDHVGVHEQADGNRYVGLNVPVGRMGGAEFARLADLAEQYGNGEVRVTLNQNAVLPGVAPDEVEQLREDPVVKRYSPDPGPFTRGVLACTGKEYCTYGIINTKNRAVRWARELDEWYEQEYDGPADPDAIRMHLSGCSASCAQPQIADIGLRGEDRRTIEGSEPAVDVGLGGDLGRERFIDWIVGSHPTADLPDAVRRVLDAYAADTEDEPFSVWVEQTPRERLFDLVTDRAESTATPTEADD
;
A
#
# COMPACT_ATOMS: atom_id res chain seq x y z
N MET A 1 42.15 3.57 11.43
CA MET A 1 41.10 3.25 10.46
C MET A 1 41.82 2.95 9.16
N SER A 2 41.47 1.86 8.50
CA SER A 2 42.07 1.48 7.23
C SER A 2 41.42 2.32 6.14
N ASP A 3 42.23 3.12 5.44
CA ASP A 3 41.75 4.01 4.39
C ASP A 3 41.41 3.20 3.14
N VAL A 4 40.25 3.46 2.54
CA VAL A 4 39.85 2.85 1.27
C VAL A 4 40.41 3.66 0.11
N SER A 5 41.13 3.00 -0.79
CA SER A 5 41.65 3.59 -2.02
C SER A 5 40.86 3.17 -3.25
N VAL A 6 40.82 4.02 -4.28
CA VAL A 6 40.11 3.72 -5.55
C VAL A 6 41.11 3.44 -6.67
N VAL A 7 41.04 2.24 -7.25
CA VAL A 7 41.97 1.72 -8.27
C VAL A 7 41.23 1.39 -9.56
N GLY A 8 41.92 1.45 -10.71
CA GLY A 8 41.33 1.10 -12.01
C GLY A 8 41.76 -0.29 -12.51
N PRO A 9 41.13 -0.83 -13.58
CA PRO A 9 41.42 -2.15 -14.12
C PRO A 9 42.90 -2.39 -14.47
N ALA A 10 43.59 -1.38 -15.00
CA ALA A 10 45.02 -1.47 -15.33
C ALA A 10 45.91 -1.64 -14.09
N TRP A 11 45.53 -1.02 -12.97
CA TRP A 11 46.25 -1.22 -11.72
C TRP A 11 46.01 -2.64 -11.19
N LEU A 12 44.76 -3.12 -11.24
CA LEU A 12 44.43 -4.46 -10.79
C LEU A 12 45.15 -5.54 -11.61
N ASP A 13 45.25 -5.41 -12.94
CA ASP A 13 46.00 -6.35 -13.78
C ASP A 13 47.49 -6.45 -13.38
N ASP A 14 48.10 -5.32 -13.00
CA ASP A 14 49.49 -5.26 -12.55
C ASP A 14 49.72 -5.83 -11.13
N HIS A 15 48.69 -5.87 -10.28
CA HIS A 15 48.80 -6.20 -8.84
C HIS A 15 47.92 -7.38 -8.39
N ARG A 16 47.25 -8.08 -9.31
CA ARG A 16 46.28 -9.15 -9.02
C ARG A 16 46.82 -10.28 -8.16
N ASP A 17 48.11 -10.59 -8.29
CA ASP A 17 48.77 -11.66 -7.52
C ASP A 17 49.18 -11.20 -6.10
N GLU A 18 48.96 -9.92 -5.74
CA GLU A 18 49.34 -9.30 -4.46
C GLU A 18 48.13 -8.98 -3.56
N VAL A 19 46.90 -9.18 -4.06
CA VAL A 19 45.65 -8.80 -3.40
C VAL A 19 44.61 -9.92 -3.49
N ALA A 20 43.70 -10.01 -2.52
CA ALA A 20 42.48 -10.79 -2.65
C ALA A 20 41.45 -10.01 -3.48
N VAL A 21 41.05 -10.58 -4.61
CA VAL A 21 40.03 -9.97 -5.48
C VAL A 21 38.67 -10.53 -5.10
N VAL A 22 37.75 -9.65 -4.67
CA VAL A 22 36.43 -10.01 -4.15
C VAL A 22 35.35 -9.50 -5.09
N ASP A 23 34.59 -10.44 -5.67
CA ASP A 23 33.41 -10.18 -6.47
C ASP A 23 32.18 -10.19 -5.56
N VAL A 24 31.48 -9.06 -5.45
CA VAL A 24 30.28 -8.96 -4.58
C VAL A 24 28.95 -9.17 -5.30
N ARG A 25 28.99 -9.55 -6.58
CA ARG A 25 27.78 -9.83 -7.36
C ARG A 25 27.15 -11.15 -6.94
N ASP A 26 25.93 -11.40 -7.41
CA ASP A 26 25.26 -12.67 -7.15
C ASP A 26 26.03 -13.85 -7.76
N GLU A 27 25.88 -15.02 -7.14
CA GLU A 27 26.58 -16.25 -7.54
C GLU A 27 26.36 -16.58 -9.02
N ASN A 28 25.15 -16.34 -9.54
CA ASN A 28 24.84 -16.65 -10.93
C ASN A 28 25.59 -15.72 -11.89
N SER A 29 25.64 -14.41 -11.63
CA SER A 29 26.47 -13.48 -12.41
C SER A 29 27.95 -13.86 -12.36
N TYR A 30 28.47 -14.14 -11.17
CA TYR A 30 29.85 -14.59 -10.96
C TYR A 30 30.17 -15.86 -11.76
N GLU A 31 29.36 -16.91 -11.66
CA GLU A 31 29.65 -18.20 -12.30
C GLU A 31 29.40 -18.20 -13.82
N SER A 32 28.32 -17.54 -14.26
CA SER A 32 27.79 -17.70 -15.63
C SER A 32 28.17 -16.57 -16.58
N VAL A 33 28.26 -15.33 -16.10
CA VAL A 33 28.65 -14.15 -16.91
C VAL A 33 30.18 -14.00 -16.91
N GLY A 34 30.82 -14.45 -15.84
CA GLY A 34 32.26 -14.47 -15.65
C GLY A 34 32.73 -13.41 -14.65
N HIS A 35 33.99 -13.53 -14.23
CA HIS A 35 34.59 -12.73 -13.16
C HIS A 35 36.05 -12.38 -13.48
N VAL A 36 36.63 -11.50 -12.67
CA VAL A 36 38.07 -11.19 -12.73
C VAL A 36 38.85 -12.46 -12.39
N PRO A 37 39.89 -12.85 -13.17
CA PRO A 37 40.62 -14.09 -12.93
C PRO A 37 41.11 -14.24 -11.49
N GLY A 38 40.82 -15.38 -10.86
CA GLY A 38 41.16 -15.62 -9.45
C GLY A 38 40.31 -14.90 -8.41
N ALA A 39 39.24 -14.20 -8.79
CA ALA A 39 38.33 -13.57 -7.83
C ALA A 39 37.51 -14.59 -7.04
N VAL A 40 37.36 -14.35 -5.74
CA VAL A 40 36.45 -15.09 -4.84
C VAL A 40 35.12 -14.35 -4.76
N ASN A 41 34.01 -15.08 -4.69
CA ASN A 41 32.69 -14.48 -4.62
C ASN A 41 32.22 -14.34 -3.17
N VAL A 42 31.88 -13.12 -2.77
CA VAL A 42 31.23 -12.81 -1.50
C VAL A 42 30.00 -11.94 -1.81
N PRO A 43 28.85 -12.55 -2.11
CA PRO A 43 27.66 -11.82 -2.55
C PRO A 43 27.27 -10.72 -1.57
N TYR A 44 26.78 -9.59 -2.10
CA TYR A 44 26.36 -8.44 -1.28
C TYR A 44 25.37 -8.79 -0.16
N GLU A 45 24.48 -9.76 -0.34
CA GLU A 45 23.54 -10.16 0.71
C GLU A 45 24.23 -10.88 1.88
N ALA A 46 25.38 -11.52 1.65
CA ALA A 46 26.14 -12.19 2.71
C ALA A 46 26.77 -11.19 3.70
N ILE A 47 27.06 -9.96 3.25
CA ILE A 47 27.67 -8.90 4.07
C ILE A 47 26.64 -7.97 4.73
N ARG A 48 25.48 -8.51 5.10
CA ARG A 48 24.41 -7.81 5.85
C ARG A 48 24.00 -8.67 7.03
N ASP A 49 23.68 -8.05 8.16
CA ASP A 49 23.14 -8.78 9.32
C ASP A 49 21.73 -9.34 9.00
N PRO A 50 21.54 -10.66 9.06
CA PRO A 50 20.25 -11.29 8.78
C PRO A 50 19.28 -11.26 9.96
N THR A 51 19.70 -10.76 11.13
CA THR A 51 18.96 -10.88 12.41
C THR A 51 18.42 -9.57 12.99
N SER A 52 18.82 -8.41 12.48
CA SER A 52 18.27 -7.11 12.90
C SER A 52 17.05 -6.72 12.05
N GLY A 53 15.97 -6.28 12.71
CA GLY A 53 14.71 -5.83 12.08
C GLY A 53 14.80 -4.53 11.26
N THR A 54 16.02 -4.11 10.91
CA THR A 54 16.37 -2.98 10.06
C THR A 54 17.38 -3.47 9.02
N ALA A 55 16.90 -4.05 7.93
CA ALA A 55 17.77 -4.62 6.89
C ALA A 55 18.67 -3.52 6.29
N GLY A 56 19.94 -3.53 6.66
CA GLY A 56 20.88 -2.44 6.36
C GLY A 56 22.05 -2.35 7.35
N HIS A 57 22.01 -3.10 8.45
CA HIS A 57 23.12 -3.20 9.39
C HIS A 57 24.28 -4.05 8.87
N LEU A 58 25.49 -3.72 9.32
CA LEU A 58 26.70 -4.50 9.10
C LEU A 58 26.54 -5.88 9.77
N PRO A 59 27.10 -6.94 9.18
CA PRO A 59 27.12 -8.27 9.80
C PRO A 59 27.86 -8.21 11.12
N THR A 60 27.55 -9.16 12.01
CA THR A 60 28.30 -9.28 13.26
C THR A 60 29.79 -9.59 12.99
N PRO A 61 30.71 -9.26 13.91
CA PRO A 61 32.12 -9.60 13.76
C PRO A 61 32.36 -11.09 13.46
N ALA A 62 31.56 -11.98 14.05
CA ALA A 62 31.67 -13.43 13.84
C ALA A 62 31.22 -13.88 12.44
N GLU A 63 30.16 -13.27 11.90
CA GLU A 63 29.67 -13.57 10.56
C GLU A 63 30.66 -13.08 9.51
N PHE A 64 31.15 -11.84 9.66
CA PHE A 64 32.15 -11.29 8.73
C PHE A 64 33.46 -12.08 8.76
N ALA A 65 33.96 -12.45 9.94
CA ALA A 65 35.12 -13.31 10.08
C ALA A 65 34.93 -14.67 9.38
N GLY A 66 33.71 -15.23 9.43
CA GLY A 66 33.35 -16.44 8.69
C GLY A 66 33.46 -16.27 7.17
N LEU A 67 32.90 -15.18 6.65
CA LEU A 67 32.94 -14.86 5.21
C LEU A 67 34.37 -14.66 4.70
N CYS A 68 35.19 -13.89 5.42
CA CYS A 68 36.59 -13.68 5.06
C CYS A 68 37.38 -15.00 5.10
N ALA A 69 37.17 -15.83 6.13
CA ALA A 69 37.85 -17.12 6.24
C ALA A 69 37.48 -18.09 5.10
N GLU A 70 36.20 -18.13 4.70
CA GLU A 70 35.73 -18.92 3.56
C GLU A 70 36.28 -18.41 2.22
N ALA A 71 36.47 -17.09 2.11
CA ALA A 71 37.10 -16.43 0.97
C ALA A 71 38.64 -16.54 0.95
N GLY A 72 39.26 -17.14 1.97
CA GLY A 72 40.72 -17.27 2.09
C GLY A 72 41.44 -15.97 2.47
N ILE A 73 40.73 -15.04 3.12
CA ILE A 73 41.20 -13.69 3.50
C ILE A 73 41.47 -13.67 5.01
N ASP A 74 42.67 -13.29 5.42
CA ASP A 74 43.01 -12.97 6.83
C ASP A 74 42.94 -11.46 7.11
N GLU A 75 43.14 -11.04 8.37
CA GLU A 75 43.07 -9.63 8.76
C GLU A 75 44.11 -8.72 8.10
N GLU A 76 45.24 -9.26 7.61
CA GLU A 76 46.33 -8.50 6.98
C GLU A 76 46.25 -8.52 5.44
N THR A 77 45.40 -9.37 4.86
CA THR A 77 45.30 -9.61 3.41
C THR A 77 44.73 -8.38 2.70
N PRO A 78 45.45 -7.72 1.77
CA PRO A 78 44.90 -6.61 1.00
C PRO A 78 43.68 -7.04 0.16
N ILE A 79 42.61 -6.25 0.17
CA ILE A 79 41.34 -6.58 -0.52
C ILE A 79 41.08 -5.60 -1.65
N VAL A 80 40.79 -6.10 -2.85
CA VAL A 80 40.16 -5.34 -3.93
C VAL A 80 38.74 -5.85 -4.12
N ALA A 81 37.73 -5.01 -3.87
CA ALA A 81 36.33 -5.37 -4.07
C ALA A 81 35.76 -4.72 -5.34
N TYR A 82 34.89 -5.43 -6.05
CA TYR A 82 34.18 -4.91 -7.23
C TYR A 82 32.75 -5.46 -7.39
N ASP A 83 31.91 -4.68 -8.06
CA ASP A 83 30.57 -5.07 -8.54
C ASP A 83 30.47 -4.84 -10.07
N ASP A 84 29.27 -4.84 -10.65
CA ASP A 84 29.13 -4.66 -12.11
C ASP A 84 29.58 -3.29 -12.62
N GLY A 85 29.55 -2.24 -11.79
CA GLY A 85 29.79 -0.87 -12.26
C GLY A 85 30.57 0.00 -11.27
N PRO A 86 30.05 1.18 -10.84
CA PRO A 86 30.84 2.14 -10.08
C PRO A 86 31.16 1.72 -8.64
N GLY A 87 30.82 0.50 -8.20
CA GLY A 87 31.32 -0.04 -6.94
C GLY A 87 30.46 0.28 -5.71
N VAL A 88 29.16 0.56 -5.85
CA VAL A 88 28.30 0.87 -4.69
C VAL A 88 28.17 -0.30 -3.73
N TYR A 89 28.02 -1.52 -4.23
CA TYR A 89 27.92 -2.73 -3.42
C TYR A 89 29.30 -3.15 -2.92
N ALA A 90 30.32 -3.03 -3.78
CA ALA A 90 31.70 -3.34 -3.40
C ALA A 90 32.20 -2.43 -2.27
N ALA A 91 31.87 -1.14 -2.33
CA ALA A 91 32.22 -0.20 -1.27
C ALA A 91 31.55 -0.53 0.07
N ARG A 92 30.40 -1.22 0.07
CA ARG A 92 29.79 -1.73 1.32
C ARG A 92 30.68 -2.77 1.97
N LEU A 93 31.21 -3.73 1.21
CA LEU A 93 32.14 -4.74 1.73
C LEU A 93 33.38 -4.09 2.37
N LEU A 94 33.93 -3.06 1.71
CA LEU A 94 35.10 -2.34 2.20
C LEU A 94 34.78 -1.51 3.46
N LEU A 95 33.61 -0.87 3.53
CA LEU A 95 33.14 -0.20 4.74
C LEU A 95 32.98 -1.20 5.90
N THR A 96 32.43 -2.39 5.63
CA THR A 96 32.33 -3.48 6.61
C THR A 96 33.70 -3.89 7.13
N ALA A 97 34.65 -4.14 6.22
CA ALA A 97 36.02 -4.51 6.57
C ALA A 97 36.70 -3.42 7.43
N ALA A 98 36.56 -2.15 7.03
CA ALA A 98 37.08 -1.02 7.79
C ALA A 98 36.45 -0.87 9.18
N ALA A 99 35.15 -1.16 9.29
CA ALA A 99 34.41 -1.08 10.55
C ALA A 99 34.73 -2.20 11.54
N LEU A 100 35.09 -3.37 11.02
CA LEU A 100 35.41 -4.57 11.79
C LEU A 100 36.92 -4.80 11.95
N GLY A 101 37.72 -3.75 11.70
CA GLY A 101 39.13 -3.70 12.10
C GLY A 101 40.11 -4.39 11.16
N HIS A 102 39.75 -4.61 9.88
CA HIS A 102 40.67 -5.19 8.89
C HIS A 102 41.97 -4.36 8.76
N GLU A 103 43.13 -5.00 8.89
CA GLU A 103 44.44 -4.34 8.91
C GLU A 103 45.06 -4.19 7.50
N GLY A 104 44.64 -5.03 6.55
CA GLY A 104 45.04 -5.00 5.16
C GLY A 104 44.59 -3.74 4.40
N GLU A 105 45.27 -3.43 3.30
CA GLU A 105 44.91 -2.31 2.44
C GLU A 105 43.58 -2.60 1.71
N LEU A 106 42.68 -1.62 1.68
CA LEU A 106 41.33 -1.75 1.10
C LEU A 106 41.23 -0.98 -0.21
N TYR A 107 40.79 -1.64 -1.27
CA TYR A 107 40.71 -1.06 -2.61
C TYR A 107 39.32 -1.27 -3.24
N LEU A 108 38.75 -0.21 -3.77
CA LEU A 108 37.56 -0.25 -4.62
C LEU A 108 37.99 -0.24 -6.09
N LEU A 109 37.51 -1.22 -6.88
CA LEU A 109 37.73 -1.23 -8.33
C LEU A 109 36.74 -0.27 -9.01
N ASP A 110 37.25 0.84 -9.54
CA ASP A 110 36.48 1.81 -10.30
C ASP A 110 36.04 1.23 -11.65
N GLY A 111 34.77 1.42 -11.99
CA GLY A 111 34.15 0.87 -13.20
C GLY A 111 33.82 -0.63 -13.16
N GLY A 112 34.23 -1.33 -12.10
CA GLY A 112 33.77 -2.68 -11.80
C GLY A 112 34.11 -3.73 -12.86
N TYR A 113 33.26 -4.75 -12.94
CA TYR A 113 33.39 -5.83 -13.91
C TYR A 113 33.18 -5.35 -15.35
N ASP A 114 32.28 -4.39 -15.58
CA ASP A 114 32.00 -3.86 -16.92
C ASP A 114 33.28 -3.31 -17.56
N ASP A 115 33.99 -2.40 -16.88
CA ASP A 115 35.24 -1.82 -17.39
C ASP A 115 36.38 -2.84 -17.49
N TRP A 116 36.44 -3.80 -16.56
CA TRP A 116 37.42 -4.89 -16.63
C TRP A 116 37.21 -5.74 -17.89
N SER A 117 35.98 -6.22 -18.10
CA SER A 117 35.63 -7.17 -19.16
C SER A 117 35.81 -6.61 -20.57
N ASP A 118 35.72 -5.28 -20.72
CA ASP A 118 35.96 -4.59 -21.98
C ASP A 118 37.44 -4.61 -22.41
N SER A 119 38.36 -4.73 -21.45
CA SER A 119 39.81 -4.52 -21.68
C SER A 119 40.71 -5.70 -21.31
N TYR A 120 40.23 -6.62 -20.46
CA TYR A 120 41.02 -7.70 -19.87
C TYR A 120 40.33 -9.07 -19.98
N GLU A 121 41.08 -10.15 -19.77
CA GLU A 121 40.53 -11.51 -19.79
C GLU A 121 39.69 -11.78 -18.54
N THR A 122 38.64 -12.61 -18.68
CA THR A 122 37.75 -13.04 -17.61
C THR A 122 37.76 -14.57 -17.45
N GLU A 123 37.40 -15.05 -16.26
CA GLU A 123 37.23 -16.47 -15.95
C GLU A 123 35.75 -16.80 -15.67
N THR A 124 35.40 -18.08 -15.70
CA THR A 124 34.03 -18.57 -15.38
C THR A 124 34.11 -19.82 -14.49
N GLY A 125 33.05 -20.05 -13.72
CA GLY A 125 32.99 -21.11 -12.71
C GLY A 125 33.70 -20.75 -11.40
N PRO A 126 33.57 -21.60 -10.37
CA PRO A 126 34.01 -21.27 -9.02
C PRO A 126 35.54 -21.29 -8.86
N VAL A 127 36.07 -20.32 -8.12
CA VAL A 127 37.44 -20.32 -7.60
C VAL A 127 37.38 -20.75 -6.14
N GLU A 128 37.98 -21.90 -5.79
CA GLU A 128 38.11 -22.32 -4.39
C GLU A 128 39.20 -21.46 -3.71
N GLY A 129 38.88 -20.85 -2.56
CA GLY A 129 39.86 -20.15 -1.74
C GLY A 129 40.96 -21.11 -1.22
N ASP A 130 42.18 -20.60 -1.04
CA ASP A 130 43.25 -21.35 -0.39
C ASP A 130 42.90 -21.65 1.10
N GLU A 131 43.57 -22.63 1.73
CA GLU A 131 43.25 -23.17 3.07
C GLU A 131 42.84 -22.08 4.09
N ALA A 132 41.64 -22.25 4.67
CA ALA A 132 40.96 -21.31 5.57
C ALA A 132 41.91 -20.57 6.54
N ALA A 133 41.97 -19.25 6.37
CA ALA A 133 42.62 -18.33 7.28
C ALA A 133 41.85 -18.20 8.61
N SER A 134 42.52 -17.79 9.69
CA SER A 134 41.82 -17.32 10.90
C SER A 134 41.68 -15.82 10.82
N TYR A 135 40.47 -15.28 10.99
CA TYR A 135 40.18 -13.85 11.00
C TYR A 135 39.68 -13.46 12.40
N ASP A 136 40.31 -12.47 13.05
CA ASP A 136 39.89 -11.93 14.36
C ASP A 136 39.30 -10.52 14.15
N ALA A 137 37.97 -10.41 14.17
CA ALA A 137 37.26 -9.14 13.99
C ALA A 137 37.05 -8.44 15.35
N ASP A 138 37.35 -7.14 15.44
CA ASP A 138 37.18 -6.30 16.63
C ASP A 138 36.64 -4.92 16.22
N GLU A 139 36.07 -4.14 17.15
CA GLU A 139 35.48 -2.80 16.90
C GLU A 139 36.30 -1.60 17.46
N PRO A 140 37.64 -1.56 17.42
CA PRO A 140 38.39 -0.43 17.98
C PRO A 140 38.35 0.79 17.03
N GLY A 141 37.35 1.66 17.21
CA GLY A 141 37.25 2.93 16.48
C GLY A 141 36.60 2.80 15.11
N SER A 142 35.47 2.11 15.04
CA SER A 142 34.63 1.95 13.84
C SER A 142 34.26 3.30 13.18
N PRO A 143 34.27 3.40 11.84
CA PRO A 143 33.73 4.56 11.12
C PRO A 143 32.21 4.58 11.13
N VAL A 144 31.53 3.60 11.75
CA VAL A 144 30.07 3.60 11.91
C VAL A 144 29.68 4.31 13.19
N VAL A 145 28.70 5.21 13.09
CA VAL A 145 28.15 5.96 14.21
C VAL A 145 26.67 5.67 14.39
N GLY A 146 26.23 5.61 15.65
CA GLY A 146 24.81 5.47 16.00
C GLY A 146 24.08 6.80 16.01
N ARG A 147 22.76 6.73 16.18
CA ARG A 147 21.84 7.88 16.20
C ARG A 147 22.23 8.99 17.19
N GLU A 148 22.66 8.65 18.41
CA GLU A 148 23.06 9.63 19.44
C GLU A 148 24.14 10.62 18.91
N ARG A 149 25.06 10.12 18.08
CA ARG A 149 26.09 10.96 17.44
C ARG A 149 25.49 11.91 16.42
N VAL A 150 24.48 11.46 15.67
CA VAL A 150 23.78 12.23 14.64
C VAL A 150 22.91 13.31 15.26
N GLU A 151 22.18 12.99 16.33
CA GLU A 151 21.41 13.98 17.11
C GLU A 151 22.32 15.09 17.65
N THR A 152 23.49 14.71 18.19
CA THR A 152 24.51 15.67 18.61
C THR A 152 25.01 16.52 17.41
N ALA A 153 25.22 15.89 16.24
CA ALA A 153 25.67 16.57 15.03
C ALA A 153 24.64 17.57 14.46
N VAL A 154 23.34 17.39 14.71
CA VAL A 154 22.29 18.34 14.31
C VAL A 154 22.38 19.64 15.11
N ASP A 155 22.76 19.55 16.39
CA ASP A 155 22.78 20.68 17.32
C ASP A 155 24.13 21.43 17.37
N GLU A 156 25.16 20.93 16.67
CA GLU A 156 26.51 21.51 16.67
C GLU A 156 26.99 21.91 15.27
N ASP A 157 27.76 23.00 15.19
CA ASP A 157 28.35 23.47 13.93
C ASP A 157 29.67 22.76 13.58
N GLU A 158 30.13 21.79 14.38
CA GLU A 158 31.44 21.14 14.20
C GLU A 158 31.39 19.99 13.17
N THR A 159 30.27 19.26 13.10
CA THR A 159 30.06 18.12 12.20
C THR A 159 29.11 18.47 11.05
N VAL A 160 29.38 17.92 9.86
CA VAL A 160 28.51 18.07 8.68
C VAL A 160 27.82 16.75 8.40
N LEU A 161 26.50 16.78 8.44
CA LEU A 161 25.67 15.69 7.95
C LEU A 161 25.61 15.77 6.43
N VAL A 162 25.83 14.67 5.73
CA VAL A 162 25.81 14.62 4.27
C VAL A 162 24.84 13.55 3.80
N ASP A 163 23.85 14.00 3.04
CA ASP A 163 22.87 13.12 2.40
C ASP A 163 23.41 12.63 1.07
N THR A 164 23.65 11.33 0.95
CA THR A 164 24.23 10.74 -0.26
C THR A 164 23.22 10.36 -1.34
N ARG A 165 21.95 10.74 -1.15
CA ARG A 165 20.84 10.48 -2.06
C ARG A 165 20.71 11.57 -3.11
N SER A 166 19.83 11.34 -4.08
CA SER A 166 19.58 12.32 -5.14
C SER A 166 19.05 13.64 -4.58
N ALA A 167 19.24 14.74 -5.32
CA ALA A 167 18.74 16.05 -4.90
C ALA A 167 17.22 16.06 -4.68
N ALA A 168 16.47 15.28 -5.46
CA ALA A 168 15.03 15.13 -5.30
C ALA A 168 14.64 14.43 -3.99
N GLU A 169 15.40 13.41 -3.56
CA GLU A 169 15.18 12.74 -2.29
C GLU A 169 15.50 13.64 -1.10
N TYR A 170 16.58 14.41 -1.18
CA TYR A 170 16.97 15.39 -0.17
C TYR A 170 15.92 16.49 0.02
N ASP A 171 15.42 17.07 -1.08
CA ASP A 171 14.38 18.11 -1.03
C ASP A 171 13.07 17.60 -0.41
N SER A 172 12.80 16.30 -0.50
CA SER A 172 11.59 15.69 0.05
C SER A 172 11.65 15.50 1.57
N ALA A 173 12.77 15.02 2.10
CA ALA A 173 13.09 15.04 3.52
C ALA A 173 14.57 14.74 3.72
N HIS A 174 15.16 15.34 4.74
CA HIS A 174 16.55 15.17 5.11
C HIS A 174 16.70 15.41 6.60
N ILE A 175 17.78 14.90 7.19
CA ILE A 175 18.16 15.24 8.56
C ILE A 175 18.46 16.75 8.61
N PRO A 176 17.90 17.51 9.56
CA PRO A 176 18.10 18.96 9.63
C PRO A 176 19.57 19.37 9.54
N GLY A 177 19.86 20.39 8.73
CA GLY A 177 21.22 20.92 8.57
C GLY A 177 22.14 20.10 7.66
N ALA A 178 21.68 18.98 7.10
CA ALA A 178 22.46 18.17 6.17
C ALA A 178 22.83 18.93 4.87
N VAL A 179 23.90 18.49 4.22
CA VAL A 179 24.34 18.95 2.90
C VAL A 179 24.04 17.86 1.88
N GLN A 180 23.44 18.23 0.75
CA GLN A 180 23.14 17.28 -0.32
C GLN A 180 24.38 17.01 -1.21
N LEU A 181 24.77 15.74 -1.33
CA LEU A 181 25.80 15.26 -2.25
C LEU A 181 25.45 13.85 -2.72
N GLY A 182 24.77 13.71 -3.86
CA GLY A 182 24.39 12.39 -4.36
C GLY A 182 25.63 11.56 -4.72
N TRP A 183 25.64 10.26 -4.42
CA TRP A 183 26.76 9.40 -4.82
C TRP A 183 26.99 9.44 -6.34
N GLU A 184 25.90 9.57 -7.13
CA GLU A 184 25.90 9.74 -8.59
C GLU A 184 26.59 11.03 -9.04
N ASP A 185 26.63 12.07 -8.19
CA ASP A 185 27.35 13.31 -8.50
C ASP A 185 28.85 13.07 -8.62
N LEU A 186 29.38 11.97 -8.06
CA LEU A 186 30.79 11.61 -8.09
C LEU A 186 31.18 10.78 -9.31
N VAL A 187 30.20 10.25 -10.06
CA VAL A 187 30.39 9.29 -11.14
C VAL A 187 30.04 9.92 -12.49
N ALA A 188 30.77 9.57 -13.55
CA ALA A 188 30.45 9.94 -14.92
C ALA A 188 30.81 8.79 -15.87
N ASP A 189 29.88 8.43 -16.76
CA ASP A 189 30.08 7.38 -17.77
C ASP A 189 30.47 5.99 -17.20
N GLY A 190 30.00 5.66 -15.99
CA GLY A 190 30.21 4.35 -15.34
C GLY A 190 31.35 4.29 -14.33
N SER A 191 32.23 5.30 -14.30
CA SER A 191 33.39 5.35 -13.40
C SER A 191 33.52 6.71 -12.69
N LEU A 192 34.44 6.83 -11.73
CA LEU A 192 34.63 8.02 -10.92
C LEU A 192 35.06 9.23 -11.77
N LYS A 193 34.52 10.42 -11.46
CA LYS A 193 34.99 11.68 -12.03
C LYS A 193 36.44 11.96 -11.65
N ASP A 194 37.06 12.90 -12.37
CA ASP A 194 38.40 13.37 -12.04
C ASP A 194 38.49 13.86 -10.58
N ARG A 195 39.55 13.46 -9.89
CA ARG A 195 39.74 13.75 -8.45
C ARG A 195 39.79 15.26 -8.15
N GLU A 196 40.31 16.10 -9.05
CA GLU A 196 40.28 17.56 -8.87
C GLU A 196 38.87 18.12 -9.07
N GLU A 197 38.10 17.54 -9.99
CA GLU A 197 36.68 17.89 -10.17
C GLU A 197 35.86 17.58 -8.91
N ILE A 198 36.03 16.40 -8.33
CA ILE A 198 35.35 16.01 -7.08
C ILE A 198 35.78 16.93 -5.93
N ARG A 199 37.08 17.20 -5.75
CA ARG A 199 37.54 18.12 -4.68
C ARG A 199 36.92 19.50 -4.79
N ARG A 200 36.82 20.05 -6.01
CA ARG A 200 36.15 21.33 -6.24
C ARG A 200 34.66 21.25 -5.91
N MET A 201 34.00 20.16 -6.28
CA MET A 201 32.60 19.91 -6.00
C MET A 201 32.28 19.85 -4.50
N LEU A 202 33.15 19.21 -3.71
CA LEU A 202 33.05 19.12 -2.26
C LEU A 202 33.24 20.50 -1.60
N ALA A 203 34.29 21.23 -2.02
CA ALA A 203 34.56 22.58 -1.52
C ALA A 203 33.43 23.58 -1.84
N ASP A 204 32.84 23.50 -3.04
CA ASP A 204 31.69 24.34 -3.44
C ASP A 204 30.45 24.08 -2.56
N ARG A 205 30.37 22.92 -1.89
CA ARG A 205 29.31 22.53 -0.94
C ARG A 205 29.69 22.72 0.53
N GLY A 206 30.88 23.26 0.82
CA GLY A 206 31.37 23.46 2.19
C GLY A 206 31.79 22.17 2.90
N LEU A 207 32.13 21.13 2.13
CA LEU A 207 32.67 19.87 2.61
C LEU A 207 34.20 19.90 2.52
N ASP A 208 34.82 20.60 3.46
CA ASP A 208 36.28 20.70 3.56
C ASP A 208 36.87 19.49 4.31
N ALA A 209 38.10 19.10 3.97
CA ALA A 209 38.76 17.90 4.52
C ALA A 209 39.11 17.95 6.01
N ASP A 210 39.04 19.13 6.63
CA ASP A 210 39.24 19.34 8.07
C ASP A 210 37.95 19.27 8.88
N ARG A 211 36.79 19.11 8.23
CA ARG A 211 35.51 18.93 8.91
C ARG A 211 35.25 17.46 9.22
N GLU A 212 34.55 17.24 10.32
CA GLU A 212 33.94 15.94 10.57
C GLU A 212 32.71 15.77 9.67
N ILE A 213 32.61 14.65 8.96
CA ILE A 213 31.53 14.35 8.03
C ILE A 213 30.83 13.08 8.47
N VAL A 214 29.50 13.13 8.59
CA VAL A 214 28.66 11.95 8.83
C VAL A 214 27.76 11.75 7.62
N LEU A 215 27.98 10.66 6.90
CA LEU A 215 27.22 10.28 5.71
C LEU A 215 25.96 9.50 6.10
N TYR A 216 24.85 9.76 5.43
CA TYR A 216 23.65 8.94 5.53
C TYR A 216 22.95 8.80 4.18
N CYS A 217 22.11 7.77 4.03
CA CYS A 217 21.21 7.63 2.88
C CYS A 217 19.84 7.09 3.32
N ASN A 218 19.30 6.05 2.66
CA ASN A 218 18.07 5.38 3.11
C ASN A 218 18.41 4.19 4.05
N THR A 219 19.34 3.32 3.65
CA THR A 219 19.66 2.04 4.34
C THR A 219 21.17 1.72 4.29
N ALA A 220 22.03 2.72 4.49
CA ALA A 220 23.50 2.60 4.49
C ALA A 220 24.21 2.09 3.20
N ARG A 221 23.48 1.74 2.13
CA ARG A 221 24.07 1.30 0.86
C ARG A 221 24.85 2.41 0.15
N ARG A 222 24.16 3.48 -0.27
CA ARG A 222 24.73 4.54 -1.13
C ARG A 222 25.82 5.35 -0.46
N LEU A 223 25.76 5.47 0.87
CA LEU A 223 26.79 6.18 1.65
C LEU A 223 28.14 5.48 1.57
N SER A 224 28.17 4.15 1.35
CA SER A 224 29.40 3.36 1.38
C SER A 224 30.32 3.73 0.22
N HIS A 225 29.76 3.98 -0.97
CA HIS A 225 30.51 4.52 -2.11
C HIS A 225 31.12 5.88 -1.81
N THR A 226 30.33 6.81 -1.29
CA THR A 226 30.82 8.16 -0.92
C THR A 226 31.89 8.09 0.16
N TYR A 227 31.77 7.18 1.13
CA TYR A 227 32.79 6.91 2.15
C TYR A 227 34.13 6.51 1.51
N ALA A 228 34.11 5.55 0.58
CA ALA A 228 35.31 5.10 -0.13
C ALA A 228 35.98 6.24 -0.93
N VAL A 229 35.19 7.06 -1.62
CA VAL A 229 35.70 8.19 -2.40
C VAL A 229 36.31 9.27 -1.50
N LEU A 230 35.67 9.62 -0.38
CA LEU A 230 36.20 10.62 0.55
C LEU A 230 37.49 10.13 1.24
N SER A 231 37.54 8.84 1.60
CA SER A 231 38.74 8.19 2.15
C SER A 231 39.93 8.32 1.19
N GLU A 232 39.74 7.93 -0.08
CA GLU A 232 40.76 8.06 -1.13
C GLU A 232 41.22 9.51 -1.36
N LEU A 233 40.34 10.49 -1.17
CA LEU A 233 40.69 11.90 -1.31
C LEU A 233 41.46 12.47 -0.10
N GLY A 234 41.62 11.68 0.97
CA GLY A 234 42.35 12.02 2.19
C GLY A 234 41.50 12.70 3.26
N TYR A 235 40.19 12.44 3.31
CA TYR A 235 39.32 12.91 4.39
C TYR A 235 39.42 11.95 5.58
N GLU A 236 40.08 12.40 6.66
CA GLU A 236 40.41 11.54 7.81
C GLU A 236 39.27 11.40 8.85
N SER A 237 38.19 12.18 8.72
CA SER A 237 37.10 12.26 9.70
C SER A 237 35.74 12.05 9.05
N VAL A 238 35.57 10.90 8.39
CA VAL A 238 34.33 10.50 7.71
C VAL A 238 33.71 9.32 8.46
N TYR A 239 32.44 9.45 8.78
CA TYR A 239 31.67 8.44 9.49
C TYR A 239 30.39 8.08 8.72
N ALA A 240 29.89 6.87 8.92
CA ALA A 240 28.67 6.34 8.32
C ALA A 240 27.58 6.22 9.39
N TYR A 241 26.46 6.93 9.22
CA TYR A 241 25.26 6.69 10.00
C TYR A 241 24.45 5.56 9.38
N GLU A 242 24.60 4.38 9.96
CA GLU A 242 24.03 3.16 9.42
C GLU A 242 22.50 3.13 9.47
N GLY A 243 21.90 3.57 10.57
CA GLY A 243 20.44 3.72 10.70
C GLY A 243 19.85 4.60 9.59
N SER A 244 20.66 5.54 9.07
CA SER A 244 20.32 6.38 7.92
C SER A 244 19.01 7.15 8.13
N LEU A 245 18.42 7.70 7.06
CA LEU A 245 17.18 8.46 7.21
C LEU A 245 16.00 7.58 7.69
N THR A 246 16.04 6.27 7.42
CA THR A 246 15.01 5.33 7.86
C THR A 246 14.94 5.26 9.39
N ASP A 247 16.07 5.09 10.08
CA ASP A 247 16.15 5.16 11.55
C ASP A 247 15.73 6.55 12.07
N TRP A 248 16.24 7.61 11.43
CA TRP A 248 15.90 8.99 11.80
C TRP A 248 14.39 9.31 11.72
N ILE A 249 13.70 8.81 10.70
CA ILE A 249 12.27 9.05 10.48
C ILE A 249 11.38 8.06 11.26
N ARG A 250 11.85 6.83 11.53
CA ARG A 250 11.05 5.81 12.21
C ARG A 250 10.87 6.09 13.70
N GLU A 251 11.88 6.64 14.36
CA GLU A 251 11.79 7.06 15.77
C GLU A 251 11.70 8.60 15.86
N GLU A 252 10.50 9.16 15.64
CA GLU A 252 10.17 10.48 16.22
C GLU A 252 9.34 10.26 17.49
N SER A 253 10.00 10.31 18.65
CA SER A 253 9.44 10.34 20.03
C SER A 253 8.68 9.09 20.50
N ASP A 254 8.78 8.80 21.82
CA ASP A 254 7.92 7.84 22.55
C ASP A 254 6.39 8.10 22.33
N ASP A 255 6.02 9.23 21.70
CA ASP A 255 4.65 9.65 21.37
C ASP A 255 4.13 9.15 19.99
N TRP A 256 4.87 8.31 19.26
CA TRP A 256 4.50 7.90 17.89
C TRP A 256 3.96 6.46 17.75
N SER A 257 3.91 5.66 18.82
CA SER A 257 3.28 4.34 18.75
C SER A 257 1.75 4.43 18.67
N PRO A 258 1.04 3.40 18.12
CA PRO A 258 -0.42 3.38 18.15
C PRO A 258 -0.99 3.57 19.57
N GLU A 259 -0.43 2.88 20.57
CA GLU A 259 -0.85 2.98 21.97
C GLU A 259 -0.50 4.36 22.56
N GLY A 260 0.67 4.91 22.24
CA GLY A 260 1.10 6.24 22.67
C GLY A 260 0.15 7.33 22.17
N LEU A 261 -0.31 7.23 20.91
CA LEU A 261 -1.29 8.17 20.36
C LEU A 261 -2.66 8.04 21.03
N GLU A 262 -3.11 6.83 21.38
CA GLU A 262 -4.36 6.66 22.15
C GLU A 262 -4.23 7.28 23.55
N GLN A 263 -3.11 7.06 24.23
CA GLN A 263 -2.82 7.68 25.52
C GLN A 263 -2.83 9.21 25.40
N GLN A 264 -2.18 9.75 24.37
CA GLN A 264 -2.16 11.19 24.11
C GLN A 264 -3.57 11.75 23.90
N VAL A 265 -4.43 11.09 23.13
CA VAL A 265 -5.84 11.50 23.00
C VAL A 265 -6.55 11.51 24.35
N ARG A 266 -6.37 10.47 25.17
CA ARG A 266 -6.96 10.39 26.52
C ARG A 266 -6.46 11.50 27.44
N GLU A 267 -5.19 11.88 27.35
CA GLU A 267 -4.59 12.96 28.14
C GLU A 267 -5.18 14.34 27.81
N TYR A 268 -5.43 14.61 26.53
CA TYR A 268 -5.95 15.92 26.08
C TYR A 268 -7.48 15.97 25.94
N ALA A 269 -8.21 14.86 26.07
CA ALA A 269 -9.66 14.83 25.88
C ALA A 269 -10.41 15.81 26.79
N ASP A 270 -10.01 15.98 28.06
CA ASP A 270 -10.64 16.94 28.99
C ASP A 270 -10.27 18.41 28.66
N GLU A 271 -9.13 18.64 28.01
CA GLU A 271 -8.64 19.98 27.64
C GLU A 271 -9.14 20.42 26.25
N GLY A 272 -9.51 19.46 25.41
CA GLY A 272 -10.13 19.61 24.11
C GLY A 272 -9.16 19.72 22.94
N PHE A 273 -9.73 19.72 21.72
CA PHE A 273 -8.99 19.66 20.46
C PHE A 273 -7.84 20.68 20.31
N GLU A 274 -8.10 21.95 20.66
CA GLU A 274 -7.07 23.00 20.47
C GLU A 274 -5.89 22.83 21.45
N ALA A 275 -6.09 22.24 22.63
CA ALA A 275 -5.00 21.97 23.57
C ALA A 275 -4.02 20.92 23.02
N LEU A 276 -4.55 19.85 22.40
CA LEU A 276 -3.75 18.83 21.71
C LEU A 276 -2.90 19.46 20.59
N VAL A 277 -3.52 20.31 19.76
CA VAL A 277 -2.83 20.98 18.65
C VAL A 277 -1.83 22.02 19.15
N ASP A 278 -2.13 22.79 20.18
CA ASP A 278 -1.21 23.78 20.76
C ASP A 278 0.03 23.10 21.36
N ALA A 279 -0.11 21.90 21.92
CA ALA A 279 0.99 21.14 22.51
C ALA A 279 1.88 20.43 21.47
N HIS A 280 1.29 19.85 20.42
CA HIS A 280 2.01 18.96 19.48
C HIS A 280 2.07 19.49 18.03
N GLY A 281 1.45 20.63 17.75
CA GLY A 281 1.32 21.20 16.41
C GLY A 281 0.30 20.49 15.53
N ASP A 282 -0.07 21.08 14.39
CA ASP A 282 -1.05 20.49 13.45
C ASP A 282 -0.61 19.13 12.87
N GLY A 283 0.69 18.79 12.92
CA GLY A 283 1.22 17.52 12.43
C GLY A 283 0.68 16.28 13.18
N VAL A 284 0.23 16.46 14.43
CA VAL A 284 -0.41 15.38 15.21
C VAL A 284 -1.64 14.81 14.50
N LEU A 285 -2.39 15.64 13.76
CA LEU A 285 -3.61 15.23 13.07
C LEU A 285 -3.35 14.18 11.98
N ASP A 286 -2.16 14.18 11.40
CA ASP A 286 -1.75 13.14 10.45
C ASP A 286 -1.40 11.82 11.14
N ARG A 287 -0.85 11.88 12.36
CA ARG A 287 -0.49 10.71 13.18
C ARG A 287 -1.72 10.04 13.77
N LEU A 288 -2.73 10.80 14.21
CA LEU A 288 -4.00 10.27 14.73
C LEU A 288 -4.73 9.33 13.75
N LYS A 289 -4.41 9.39 12.45
CA LYS A 289 -4.90 8.41 11.47
C LYS A 289 -4.49 6.99 11.84
N LEU A 290 -3.37 6.79 12.52
CA LEU A 290 -2.91 5.45 12.93
C LEU A 290 -3.88 4.80 13.92
N ILE A 291 -4.64 5.59 14.68
CA ILE A 291 -5.63 5.13 15.66
C ILE A 291 -7.08 5.34 15.17
N GLY A 292 -7.26 5.45 13.84
CA GLY A 292 -8.58 5.47 13.22
C GLY A 292 -9.26 6.84 13.20
N LEU A 293 -8.58 7.91 13.61
CA LEU A 293 -9.12 9.27 13.62
C LEU A 293 -8.59 10.09 12.44
N TYR A 294 -9.49 10.50 11.55
CA TYR A 294 -9.18 11.46 10.50
C TYR A 294 -9.79 12.80 10.84
N HIS A 295 -8.95 13.83 10.97
CA HIS A 295 -9.46 15.20 11.02
C HIS A 295 -10.26 15.50 9.74
N GLN A 296 -11.53 15.89 9.90
CA GLN A 296 -12.42 16.16 8.76
C GLN A 296 -12.35 17.63 8.33
N LYS A 297 -13.14 18.02 7.33
CA LYS A 297 -13.15 19.41 6.83
C LYS A 297 -13.43 20.46 7.91
N GLN A 298 -14.23 20.10 8.89
CA GLN A 298 -14.60 20.94 10.02
C GLN A 298 -13.53 20.80 11.12
N ARG A 299 -12.88 21.92 11.47
CA ARG A 299 -11.87 21.96 12.54
C ARG A 299 -12.49 21.51 13.87
N GLY A 300 -11.78 20.69 14.63
CA GLY A 300 -12.27 20.13 15.90
C GLY A 300 -13.00 18.79 15.79
N TYR A 301 -13.42 18.38 14.59
CA TYR A 301 -14.19 17.15 14.38
C TYR A 301 -13.40 16.08 13.63
N PHE A 302 -13.75 14.84 13.88
CA PHE A 302 -13.10 13.67 13.33
C PHE A 302 -14.09 12.74 12.63
N MET A 303 -13.60 12.09 11.57
CA MET A 303 -14.11 10.81 11.15
C MET A 303 -13.41 9.74 11.99
N LEU A 304 -14.20 8.87 12.63
CA LEU A 304 -13.72 7.70 13.35
C LEU A 304 -14.00 6.45 12.51
N ARG A 305 -13.02 5.55 12.43
CA ARG A 305 -13.14 4.28 11.70
C ARG A 305 -12.74 3.09 12.57
N THR A 306 -13.58 2.05 12.57
CA THR A 306 -13.30 0.75 13.20
C THR A 306 -12.39 -0.13 12.33
N LYS A 307 -11.78 -1.16 12.92
CA LYS A 307 -11.12 -2.25 12.18
C LYS A 307 -11.93 -3.53 12.37
N VAL A 308 -12.53 -4.05 11.30
CA VAL A 308 -13.43 -5.22 11.35
C VAL A 308 -12.93 -6.31 10.40
N PRO A 309 -12.02 -7.20 10.85
CA PRO A 309 -11.41 -8.23 10.01
C PRO A 309 -12.47 -9.09 9.31
N GLY A 310 -12.37 -9.23 7.98
CA GLY A 310 -13.34 -9.96 7.17
C GLY A 310 -14.78 -9.42 7.21
N GLY A 311 -15.02 -8.28 7.87
CA GLY A 311 -16.34 -7.69 8.03
C GLY A 311 -17.28 -8.44 8.97
N ASN A 312 -16.79 -9.34 9.83
CA ASN A 312 -17.64 -10.10 10.75
C ASN A 312 -17.78 -9.39 12.10
N LEU A 313 -19.00 -8.96 12.45
CA LEU A 313 -19.33 -8.41 13.78
C LEU A 313 -20.26 -9.37 14.50
N THR A 314 -20.06 -9.50 15.81
CA THR A 314 -21.13 -10.00 16.67
C THR A 314 -22.27 -8.98 16.75
N ALA A 315 -23.48 -9.44 17.09
CA ALA A 315 -24.62 -8.56 17.31
C ALA A 315 -24.33 -7.53 18.42
N GLU A 316 -23.63 -7.92 19.48
CA GLU A 316 -23.24 -7.00 20.55
C GLU A 316 -22.32 -5.87 20.04
N GLN A 317 -21.31 -6.21 19.24
CA GLN A 317 -20.44 -5.22 18.60
C GLN A 317 -21.22 -4.29 17.65
N ALA A 318 -22.09 -4.86 16.80
CA ALA A 318 -22.91 -4.06 15.88
C ALA A 318 -23.86 -3.12 16.63
N ARG A 319 -24.43 -3.58 17.75
CA ARG A 319 -25.28 -2.76 18.63
C ARG A 319 -24.52 -1.58 19.20
N VAL A 320 -23.34 -1.81 19.79
CA VAL A 320 -22.51 -0.75 20.38
C VAL A 320 -22.10 0.28 19.32
N ILE A 321 -21.69 -0.16 18.13
CA ILE A 321 -21.39 0.75 17.01
C ILE A 321 -22.61 1.62 16.65
N GLY A 322 -23.81 1.02 16.60
CA GLY A 322 -25.06 1.73 16.34
C GLY A 322 -25.40 2.75 17.41
N GLU A 323 -25.24 2.40 18.69
CA GLU A 323 -25.45 3.30 19.84
C GLU A 323 -24.45 4.46 19.85
N VAL A 324 -23.17 4.18 19.56
CA VAL A 324 -22.13 5.22 19.43
C VAL A 324 -22.47 6.20 18.29
N ALA A 325 -22.91 5.69 17.14
CA ALA A 325 -23.33 6.56 16.04
C ALA A 325 -24.57 7.41 16.39
N ASP A 326 -25.54 6.84 17.12
CA ASP A 326 -26.75 7.55 17.52
C ASP A 326 -26.46 8.69 18.52
N GLU A 327 -25.48 8.48 19.41
CA GLU A 327 -25.14 9.41 20.48
C GLU A 327 -24.09 10.46 20.08
N PHE A 328 -23.02 10.05 19.40
CA PHE A 328 -21.85 10.91 19.17
C PHE A 328 -21.71 11.41 17.73
N ALA A 329 -22.28 10.71 16.74
CA ALA A 329 -22.10 11.07 15.32
C ALA A 329 -23.13 12.10 14.81
N THR A 330 -23.40 13.13 15.61
CA THR A 330 -24.43 14.16 15.32
C THR A 330 -23.81 15.47 14.87
N ALA A 331 -24.40 16.12 13.86
CA ALA A 331 -23.92 17.43 13.47
C ALA A 331 -24.22 18.50 14.53
N PRO A 332 -23.28 19.41 14.75
CA PRO A 332 -23.54 20.64 15.49
C PRO A 332 -24.58 21.54 14.79
N GLU A 333 -25.34 22.31 15.57
CA GLU A 333 -26.33 23.26 15.03
C GLU A 333 -25.73 24.27 14.04
N GLU A 334 -24.47 24.68 14.25
CA GLU A 334 -23.77 25.62 13.35
C GLU A 334 -23.49 25.04 11.96
N TYR A 335 -23.46 23.71 11.83
CA TYR A 335 -23.32 22.99 10.57
C TYR A 335 -24.64 22.43 10.05
N GLY A 336 -25.77 22.85 10.64
CA GLY A 336 -27.13 22.49 10.21
C GLY A 336 -27.79 21.40 11.03
N GLY A 337 -27.10 20.80 12.01
CA GLY A 337 -27.63 19.75 12.88
C GLY A 337 -28.33 18.64 12.12
N ALA A 338 -29.50 18.24 12.62
CA ALA A 338 -30.35 17.21 12.00
C ALA A 338 -30.77 17.50 10.54
N GLU A 339 -30.67 18.75 10.08
CA GLU A 339 -31.04 19.16 8.71
C GLU A 339 -29.83 19.22 7.75
N GLN A 340 -28.60 18.93 8.22
CA GLN A 340 -27.38 19.01 7.41
C GLN A 340 -27.44 18.15 6.13
N ASN A 341 -28.11 17.00 6.22
CA ASN A 341 -28.20 16.02 5.15
C ASN A 341 -29.67 15.67 4.92
N ALA A 342 -30.23 16.20 3.84
CA ALA A 342 -31.62 16.00 3.49
C ALA A 342 -31.98 14.56 3.05
N GLU A 343 -31.01 13.74 2.66
CA GLU A 343 -31.24 12.37 2.19
C GLU A 343 -31.26 11.35 3.33
N PHE A 344 -30.44 11.55 4.35
CA PHE A 344 -30.21 10.57 5.41
C PHE A 344 -30.50 11.10 6.83
N GLY A 345 -30.60 12.42 7.02
CA GLY A 345 -30.75 13.02 8.33
C GLY A 345 -29.40 13.18 9.03
N ASP A 346 -29.26 12.63 10.24
CA ASP A 346 -28.08 12.76 11.09
C ASP A 346 -27.87 11.48 11.90
N ALA A 347 -26.82 11.40 12.71
CA ALA A 347 -26.53 10.25 13.58
C ALA A 347 -26.38 8.94 12.78
N TYR A 348 -25.71 9.02 11.63
CA TYR A 348 -25.50 7.89 10.73
C TYR A 348 -24.06 7.39 10.73
N LEU A 349 -23.92 6.15 10.32
CA LEU A 349 -22.66 5.48 10.02
C LEU A 349 -22.61 5.08 8.54
N ASP A 350 -21.39 4.85 8.07
CA ASP A 350 -21.10 4.40 6.72
C ASP A 350 -20.36 3.07 6.75
N ILE A 351 -20.95 2.02 6.18
CA ILE A 351 -20.26 0.78 5.82
C ILE A 351 -19.28 1.10 4.68
N THR A 352 -18.02 0.70 4.85
CA THR A 352 -16.95 0.98 3.88
C THR A 352 -16.79 -0.15 2.87
N ASP A 353 -16.17 0.15 1.74
CA ASP A 353 -15.79 -0.83 0.71
C ASP A 353 -14.60 -1.73 1.13
N ARG A 354 -14.14 -1.58 2.37
CA ARG A 354 -13.16 -2.43 3.03
C ARG A 354 -13.71 -3.09 4.30
N GLN A 355 -15.03 -3.19 4.41
CA GLN A 355 -15.72 -3.91 5.50
C GLN A 355 -15.52 -3.31 6.90
N ASP A 356 -14.98 -2.09 7.01
CA ASP A 356 -15.01 -1.31 8.25
C ASP A 356 -16.31 -0.49 8.36
N ILE A 357 -16.55 0.06 9.55
CA ILE A 357 -17.55 1.10 9.79
C ILE A 357 -16.84 2.43 10.03
N GLN A 358 -17.37 3.51 9.46
CA GLN A 358 -16.94 4.87 9.79
C GLN A 358 -18.12 5.77 10.17
N MET A 359 -17.85 6.77 10.99
CA MET A 359 -18.81 7.81 11.37
C MET A 359 -18.11 9.16 11.47
N HIS A 360 -18.86 10.25 11.42
CA HIS A 360 -18.34 11.62 11.37
C HIS A 360 -18.91 12.44 12.52
N TRP A 361 -18.38 13.65 12.71
CA TRP A 361 -18.76 14.57 13.80
C TRP A 361 -18.27 14.18 15.19
N ILE A 362 -17.33 13.25 15.28
CA ILE A 362 -16.76 12.86 16.57
C ILE A 362 -15.87 14.00 17.10
N GLU A 363 -16.11 14.44 18.32
CA GLU A 363 -15.25 15.40 19.04
C GLU A 363 -14.12 14.65 19.75
N LEU A 364 -12.97 15.32 20.01
CA LEU A 364 -11.83 14.68 20.67
C LEU A 364 -12.20 14.19 22.08
N GLU A 365 -13.04 14.99 22.74
CA GLU A 365 -13.58 14.85 24.08
C GLU A 365 -14.34 13.53 24.26
N ASP A 366 -15.03 13.06 23.21
CA ASP A 366 -15.86 11.85 23.24
C ASP A 366 -15.07 10.57 22.97
N VAL A 367 -13.90 10.68 22.33
CA VAL A 367 -13.13 9.51 21.86
C VAL A 367 -12.80 8.52 22.98
N PRO A 368 -12.34 8.94 24.18
CA PRO A 368 -12.06 7.99 25.25
C PRO A 368 -13.29 7.17 25.68
N GLU A 369 -14.47 7.79 25.75
CA GLU A 369 -15.70 7.07 26.09
C GLU A 369 -16.09 6.08 25.00
N ILE A 370 -15.94 6.48 23.73
CA ILE A 370 -16.19 5.58 22.58
C ILE A 370 -15.25 4.37 22.64
N TRP A 371 -13.95 4.58 22.90
CA TRP A 371 -12.99 3.49 23.05
C TRP A 371 -13.31 2.59 24.24
N ASP A 372 -13.68 3.15 25.40
CA ASP A 372 -14.05 2.33 26.56
C ASP A 372 -15.25 1.41 26.24
N ARG A 373 -16.26 1.91 25.51
CA ARG A 373 -17.40 1.08 25.03
C ARG A 373 -16.97 0.03 24.00
N TYR A 374 -16.03 0.37 23.11
CA TYR A 374 -15.50 -0.57 22.12
C TYR A 374 -14.66 -1.68 22.78
N ASP A 375 -13.82 -1.35 23.75
CA ASP A 375 -13.00 -2.28 24.51
C ASP A 375 -13.87 -3.32 25.25
N GLU A 376 -15.02 -2.91 25.79
CA GLU A 376 -15.97 -3.81 26.46
C GLU A 376 -16.49 -4.95 25.56
N VAL A 377 -16.51 -4.73 24.24
CA VAL A 377 -17.02 -5.70 23.24
C VAL A 377 -15.94 -6.18 22.26
N GLY A 378 -14.66 -5.87 22.54
CA GLY A 378 -13.51 -6.27 21.71
C GLY A 378 -13.46 -5.62 20.33
N LEU A 379 -13.94 -4.39 20.20
CA LEU A 379 -13.77 -3.54 19.01
C LEU A 379 -12.51 -2.68 19.14
N THR A 380 -11.97 -2.23 18.01
CA THR A 380 -10.84 -1.30 17.98
C THR A 380 -10.91 -0.37 16.77
N THR A 381 -10.26 0.80 16.88
CA THR A 381 -9.99 1.72 15.76
C THR A 381 -8.51 1.71 15.36
N MET A 382 -7.68 1.03 16.14
CA MET A 382 -6.23 0.97 15.97
C MET A 382 -5.87 0.36 14.61
N GLN A 383 -4.98 1.04 13.89
CA GLN A 383 -4.52 0.70 12.54
C GLN A 383 -5.65 0.39 11.55
N ALA A 384 -6.87 0.91 11.76
CA ALA A 384 -7.90 0.97 10.70
C ALA A 384 -7.43 1.87 9.54
N CYS A 385 -6.54 2.81 9.88
CA CYS A 385 -6.11 3.92 9.06
C CYS A 385 -4.58 4.08 9.14
N GLY A 386 -4.02 5.21 8.68
CA GLY A 386 -2.56 5.44 8.74
C GLY A 386 -1.73 4.61 7.75
N ASN A 387 -0.43 4.55 8.03
CA ASN A 387 0.62 3.88 7.28
C ASN A 387 0.89 2.50 7.88
N SER A 388 -0.07 1.61 7.73
CA SER A 388 -0.09 0.29 8.38
C SER A 388 -0.80 -0.73 7.50
N VAL A 389 -0.83 -1.99 7.95
CA VAL A 389 -1.71 -3.02 7.41
C VAL A 389 -3.16 -2.64 7.75
N ARG A 390 -3.92 -2.26 6.71
CA ARG A 390 -5.34 -1.90 6.82
C ARG A 390 -6.19 -3.13 7.12
N ASN A 391 -7.49 -2.93 7.33
CA ASN A 391 -8.43 -4.02 7.50
C ASN A 391 -8.24 -5.12 6.43
N VAL A 392 -8.13 -6.36 6.87
CA VAL A 392 -7.97 -7.52 5.98
C VAL A 392 -9.36 -7.89 5.49
N VAL A 393 -9.58 -7.73 4.18
CA VAL A 393 -10.90 -7.98 3.59
C VAL A 393 -11.04 -9.45 3.20
N ALA A 394 -12.24 -9.99 3.37
CA ALA A 394 -12.57 -11.36 3.01
C ALA A 394 -13.96 -11.47 2.35
N CYS A 395 -14.30 -12.67 1.88
CA CYS A 395 -15.68 -12.95 1.50
C CYS A 395 -16.60 -12.74 2.71
N PRO A 396 -17.65 -11.90 2.63
CA PRO A 396 -18.49 -11.60 3.80
C PRO A 396 -19.29 -12.82 4.27
N VAL A 397 -19.38 -13.88 3.47
CA VAL A 397 -20.05 -15.14 3.86
C VAL A 397 -19.06 -16.29 4.02
N SER A 398 -17.77 -16.00 4.28
CA SER A 398 -16.81 -17.07 4.53
C SER A 398 -17.20 -17.90 5.76
N GLY A 399 -17.04 -19.21 5.65
CA GLY A 399 -17.53 -20.22 6.60
C GLY A 399 -19.02 -20.58 6.45
N LEU A 400 -19.77 -19.94 5.55
CA LEU A 400 -21.22 -20.12 5.40
C LEU A 400 -21.64 -20.68 4.03
N ASP A 401 -20.88 -20.37 2.99
CA ASP A 401 -21.23 -20.69 1.60
C ASP A 401 -20.96 -22.18 1.32
N PRO A 402 -21.96 -22.96 0.85
CA PRO A 402 -21.74 -24.37 0.52
C PRO A 402 -20.74 -24.62 -0.62
N GLU A 403 -20.43 -23.60 -1.43
CA GLU A 403 -19.52 -23.70 -2.58
C GLU A 403 -18.09 -23.17 -2.30
N GLU A 404 -17.82 -22.62 -1.11
CA GLU A 404 -16.47 -22.13 -0.79
C GLU A 404 -15.47 -23.29 -0.58
N GLU A 405 -14.21 -23.04 -0.91
CA GLU A 405 -13.13 -24.05 -0.73
C GLU A 405 -12.57 -24.04 0.68
N LEU A 406 -12.57 -22.86 1.32
CA LEU A 406 -12.03 -22.66 2.64
C LEU A 406 -12.62 -21.41 3.31
N ASP A 407 -12.74 -21.48 4.63
CA ASP A 407 -13.10 -20.35 5.46
C ASP A 407 -11.89 -19.40 5.62
N ALA A 408 -12.00 -18.23 4.99
CA ALA A 408 -10.99 -17.17 5.01
C ALA A 408 -11.10 -16.24 6.23
N GLN A 409 -12.18 -16.32 7.03
CA GLN A 409 -12.37 -15.42 8.18
C GLN A 409 -11.26 -15.61 9.21
N SER A 410 -10.96 -16.85 9.58
CA SER A 410 -9.90 -17.17 10.54
C SER A 410 -8.51 -16.69 10.10
N VAL A 411 -8.27 -16.61 8.79
CA VAL A 411 -7.02 -16.07 8.24
C VAL A 411 -6.98 -14.55 8.37
N ALA A 412 -8.09 -13.87 8.07
CA ALA A 412 -8.20 -12.42 8.23
C ALA A 412 -8.01 -11.97 9.69
N ASP A 413 -8.56 -12.75 10.64
CA ASP A 413 -8.42 -12.51 12.07
C ASP A 413 -6.95 -12.66 12.50
N ARG A 414 -6.30 -13.78 12.17
CA ARG A 414 -4.89 -14.04 12.52
C ARG A 414 -3.92 -13.01 11.95
N VAL A 415 -4.12 -12.60 10.70
CA VAL A 415 -3.32 -11.51 10.12
C VAL A 415 -3.58 -10.24 10.91
N THR A 416 -4.84 -9.88 11.19
CA THR A 416 -5.09 -8.66 11.97
C THR A 416 -4.44 -8.69 13.35
N GLU A 417 -4.59 -9.79 14.09
CA GLU A 417 -4.00 -9.99 15.43
C GLU A 417 -2.47 -9.83 15.42
N ARG A 418 -1.79 -10.29 14.36
CA ARG A 418 -0.33 -10.18 14.27
C ARG A 418 0.15 -8.74 14.15
N PHE A 419 -0.56 -7.92 13.37
CA PHE A 419 -0.12 -6.56 13.03
C PHE A 419 -0.68 -5.48 13.98
N LEU A 420 -1.73 -5.80 14.74
CA LEU A 420 -2.42 -4.85 15.60
C LEU A 420 -1.54 -4.42 16.78
N GLY A 421 -1.33 -3.11 16.92
CA GLY A 421 -0.50 -2.52 17.99
C GLY A 421 1.01 -2.69 17.78
N ASP A 422 1.44 -3.42 16.75
CA ASP A 422 2.85 -3.66 16.47
C ASP A 422 3.51 -2.39 15.90
N GLU A 423 4.47 -1.85 16.64
CA GLU A 423 5.18 -0.60 16.29
C GLU A 423 6.01 -0.72 15.02
N HIS A 424 6.61 -1.89 14.75
CA HIS A 424 7.43 -2.11 13.56
C HIS A 424 6.60 -1.98 12.28
N TYR A 425 5.35 -2.46 12.32
CA TYR A 425 4.40 -2.39 11.20
C TYR A 425 3.40 -1.21 11.29
N ALA A 426 3.52 -0.37 12.31
CA ALA A 426 2.75 0.86 12.42
C ALA A 426 3.30 1.99 11.52
N ASN A 427 4.50 1.81 10.94
CA ASN A 427 5.19 2.77 10.07
C ASN A 427 5.54 2.21 8.69
N LEU A 428 4.59 1.64 7.97
CA LEU A 428 4.87 1.23 6.59
C LEU A 428 5.10 2.48 5.70
N PRO A 429 5.84 2.37 4.58
CA PRO A 429 6.03 3.51 3.67
C PRO A 429 4.70 4.14 3.25
N ARG A 430 3.66 3.30 3.12
CA ARG A 430 2.27 3.73 2.96
C ARG A 430 1.30 2.65 3.43
N LYS A 431 -0.01 2.92 3.35
CA LYS A 431 -1.06 1.91 3.59
C LYS A 431 -0.81 0.62 2.78
N PHE A 432 -0.89 -0.51 3.47
CA PHE A 432 -0.77 -1.85 2.90
C PHE A 432 -2.11 -2.58 3.05
N LYS A 433 -2.66 -3.07 1.95
CA LYS A 433 -3.98 -3.69 1.89
C LYS A 433 -3.87 -5.17 1.58
N VAL A 434 -4.41 -6.00 2.46
CA VAL A 434 -4.51 -7.44 2.27
C VAL A 434 -5.95 -7.82 1.95
N SER A 435 -6.11 -8.79 1.06
CA SER A 435 -7.38 -9.48 0.79
C SER A 435 -7.20 -10.98 0.76
N VAL A 436 -8.09 -11.73 1.39
CA VAL A 436 -8.08 -13.19 1.42
C VAL A 436 -9.47 -13.73 1.13
N THR A 437 -9.60 -14.65 0.18
CA THR A 437 -10.91 -15.24 -0.14
C THR A 437 -10.79 -16.72 -0.44
N GLY A 438 -11.73 -17.51 0.10
CA GLY A 438 -11.87 -18.92 -0.22
C GLY A 438 -13.00 -19.24 -1.21
N CYS A 439 -13.80 -18.23 -1.60
CA CYS A 439 -14.88 -18.40 -2.57
C CYS A 439 -14.39 -18.31 -4.02
N HIS A 440 -15.16 -18.90 -4.93
CA HIS A 440 -14.87 -18.93 -6.37
C HIS A 440 -15.21 -17.62 -7.10
N GLU A 441 -15.74 -16.62 -6.38
CA GLU A 441 -16.27 -15.37 -6.94
C GLU A 441 -15.36 -14.16 -6.76
N ASN A 442 -14.19 -14.34 -6.14
CA ASN A 442 -13.24 -13.28 -5.84
C ASN A 442 -13.89 -12.07 -5.12
N CYS A 443 -14.71 -12.36 -4.09
CA CYS A 443 -15.42 -11.33 -3.33
C CYS A 443 -14.48 -10.31 -2.68
N ALA A 444 -13.27 -10.73 -2.31
CA ALA A 444 -12.26 -9.88 -1.66
C ALA A 444 -11.44 -8.99 -2.63
N ARG A 445 -11.63 -9.16 -3.95
CA ARG A 445 -11.04 -8.33 -5.02
C ARG A 445 -9.50 -8.32 -5.00
N ALA A 446 -8.89 -9.50 -5.10
CA ALA A 446 -7.44 -9.69 -4.93
C ALA A 446 -6.58 -8.76 -5.80
N GLU A 447 -7.02 -8.48 -7.02
CA GLU A 447 -6.31 -7.74 -8.06
C GLU A 447 -6.05 -6.27 -7.73
N ILE A 448 -6.76 -5.69 -6.76
CA ILE A 448 -6.66 -4.26 -6.39
C ILE A 448 -6.11 -4.02 -4.99
N ASN A 449 -5.69 -5.08 -4.31
CA ASN A 449 -5.03 -5.04 -3.01
C ASN A 449 -3.50 -5.11 -3.17
N ASP A 450 -2.78 -4.65 -2.16
CA ASP A 450 -1.31 -4.68 -2.18
C ASP A 450 -0.83 -6.15 -2.15
N LEU A 451 -1.49 -7.01 -1.37
CA LEU A 451 -1.34 -8.47 -1.38
C LEU A 451 -2.73 -9.14 -1.42
N GLY A 452 -2.97 -10.01 -2.39
CA GLY A 452 -4.24 -10.69 -2.60
C GLY A 452 -4.08 -12.21 -2.66
N LEU A 453 -5.01 -12.93 -2.01
CA LEU A 453 -5.01 -14.39 -1.92
C LEU A 453 -6.31 -14.94 -2.49
N LEU A 454 -6.18 -15.76 -3.55
CA LEU A 454 -7.28 -16.42 -4.25
C LEU A 454 -7.26 -17.93 -3.97
N PRO A 455 -8.41 -18.62 -3.89
CA PRO A 455 -8.43 -20.04 -3.55
C PRO A 455 -7.70 -20.88 -4.60
N ALA A 456 -6.92 -21.85 -4.15
CA ALA A 456 -6.14 -22.73 -5.00
C ALA A 456 -6.03 -24.14 -4.41
N ARG A 457 -5.72 -25.10 -5.28
CA ARG A 457 -5.42 -26.49 -4.88
C ARG A 457 -4.07 -26.93 -5.43
N LYS A 458 -3.26 -27.56 -4.56
CA LYS A 458 -1.97 -28.15 -4.95
C LYS A 458 -1.77 -29.51 -4.29
N ASP A 459 -1.59 -30.55 -5.10
CA ASP A 459 -1.36 -31.92 -4.65
C ASP A 459 -2.38 -32.44 -3.61
N GLY A 460 -3.64 -32.02 -3.76
CA GLY A 460 -4.74 -32.38 -2.85
C GLY A 460 -4.84 -31.52 -1.58
N ARG A 461 -3.95 -30.56 -1.38
CA ARG A 461 -4.04 -29.52 -0.34
C ARG A 461 -4.79 -28.31 -0.87
N VAL A 462 -5.59 -27.69 -0.02
CA VAL A 462 -6.33 -26.46 -0.31
C VAL A 462 -5.58 -25.30 0.36
N GLY A 463 -5.40 -24.22 -0.38
CA GLY A 463 -4.71 -23.02 0.07
C GLY A 463 -5.01 -21.87 -0.87
N PHE A 464 -4.02 -21.03 -1.10
CA PHE A 464 -4.16 -19.82 -1.89
C PHE A 464 -3.06 -19.67 -2.93
N ASN A 465 -3.40 -19.07 -4.06
CA ASN A 465 -2.42 -18.45 -4.95
C ASN A 465 -2.29 -16.96 -4.59
N ALA A 466 -1.07 -16.46 -4.49
CA ALA A 466 -0.79 -15.07 -4.12
C ALA A 466 -0.59 -14.14 -5.32
N LYS A 467 -1.18 -12.94 -5.24
CA LYS A 467 -0.97 -11.79 -6.13
C LYS A 467 -0.44 -10.60 -5.35
N ILE A 468 0.40 -9.76 -5.96
CA ILE A 468 1.00 -8.59 -5.31
C ILE A 468 0.98 -7.33 -6.19
N GLY A 469 0.94 -6.15 -5.57
CA GLY A 469 1.14 -4.87 -6.25
C GLY A 469 -0.10 -4.29 -6.93
N GLY A 470 -1.30 -4.56 -6.42
CA GLY A 470 -2.55 -3.97 -6.91
C GLY A 470 -2.84 -2.56 -6.37
N GLY A 471 -3.61 -1.78 -7.12
CA GLY A 471 -4.17 -0.53 -6.60
C GLY A 471 -4.78 0.40 -7.64
N LEU A 472 -5.67 1.30 -7.21
CA LEU A 472 -6.63 1.99 -8.09
C LEU A 472 -6.48 3.52 -8.22
N SER A 473 -5.65 4.19 -7.44
CA SER A 473 -5.56 5.67 -7.53
C SER A 473 -4.90 6.09 -8.87
N ASP A 474 -4.30 7.28 -8.95
CA ASP A 474 -3.55 7.66 -10.13
C ASP A 474 -2.45 6.63 -10.43
N GLY A 475 -2.35 6.22 -11.70
CA GLY A 475 -1.56 5.06 -12.12
C GLY A 475 -2.10 3.74 -11.55
N PRO A 476 -3.31 3.30 -11.93
CA PRO A 476 -3.86 2.05 -11.45
C PRO A 476 -3.07 0.85 -12.01
N ARG A 477 -2.99 -0.22 -11.22
CA ARG A 477 -2.31 -1.47 -11.56
C ARG A 477 -3.14 -2.65 -11.04
N ILE A 478 -3.22 -3.69 -11.86
CA ILE A 478 -3.68 -5.02 -11.45
C ILE A 478 -2.52 -5.71 -10.73
N ALA A 479 -2.81 -6.36 -9.61
CA ALA A 479 -1.84 -7.16 -8.88
C ALA A 479 -1.33 -8.32 -9.75
N ARG A 480 -0.02 -8.59 -9.71
CA ARG A 480 0.64 -9.64 -10.50
C ARG A 480 0.73 -10.93 -9.71
N ASP A 481 0.64 -12.06 -10.40
CA ASP A 481 0.82 -13.37 -9.77
C ASP A 481 2.27 -13.51 -9.25
N LEU A 482 2.42 -13.85 -7.97
CA LEU A 482 3.73 -14.14 -7.35
C LEU A 482 4.22 -15.56 -7.65
N ASP A 483 3.37 -16.39 -8.26
CA ASP A 483 3.58 -17.83 -8.42
C ASP A 483 3.82 -18.56 -7.09
N LEU A 484 3.13 -18.16 -6.01
CA LEU A 484 3.21 -18.82 -4.70
C LEU A 484 1.93 -19.57 -4.37
N PHE A 485 2.06 -20.82 -3.90
CA PHE A 485 1.00 -21.55 -3.20
C PHE A 485 1.21 -21.45 -1.69
N VAL A 486 0.16 -21.05 -0.98
CA VAL A 486 0.23 -20.72 0.45
C VAL A 486 -0.91 -21.40 1.19
N GLU A 487 -0.60 -22.23 2.18
CA GLU A 487 -1.60 -22.83 3.06
C GLU A 487 -2.12 -21.82 4.10
N PRO A 488 -3.33 -21.98 4.66
CA PRO A 488 -3.89 -21.01 5.61
C PRO A 488 -2.98 -20.67 6.80
N ASP A 489 -2.20 -21.64 7.28
CA ASP A 489 -1.29 -21.44 8.40
C ASP A 489 -0.05 -20.59 8.06
N GLN A 490 0.30 -20.50 6.78
CA GLN A 490 1.47 -19.81 6.23
C GLN A 490 1.19 -18.36 5.83
N VAL A 491 -0.09 -17.93 5.85
CA VAL A 491 -0.47 -16.61 5.35
C VAL A 491 0.10 -15.48 6.21
N VAL A 492 0.21 -15.66 7.53
CA VAL A 492 0.77 -14.63 8.41
C VAL A 492 2.23 -14.35 8.04
N ASP A 493 3.06 -15.39 7.90
CA ASP A 493 4.47 -15.26 7.50
C ASP A 493 4.61 -14.57 6.13
N LEU A 494 3.73 -14.89 5.17
CA LEU A 494 3.73 -14.21 3.86
C LEU A 494 3.46 -12.71 3.98
N VAL A 495 2.47 -12.33 4.81
CA VAL A 495 2.13 -10.92 4.99
C VAL A 495 3.26 -10.17 5.70
N GLU A 496 3.90 -10.80 6.69
CA GLU A 496 5.11 -10.25 7.35
C GLU A 496 6.24 -10.05 6.35
N ALA A 497 6.61 -11.09 5.60
CA ALA A 497 7.66 -11.01 4.59
C ALA A 497 7.39 -9.94 3.53
N ALA A 498 6.13 -9.81 3.08
CA ALA A 498 5.73 -8.76 2.13
C ALA A 498 5.71 -7.35 2.76
N ALA A 499 5.38 -7.23 4.04
CA ALA A 499 5.43 -5.97 4.77
C ALA A 499 6.87 -5.52 5.02
N ASP A 500 7.76 -6.46 5.40
CA ASP A 500 9.19 -6.22 5.58
C ASP A 500 9.87 -5.87 4.26
N PHE A 501 9.55 -6.58 3.18
CA PHE A 501 9.96 -6.20 1.82
C PHE A 501 9.53 -4.75 1.51
N PHE A 502 8.31 -4.38 1.85
CA PHE A 502 7.83 -3.02 1.61
C PHE A 502 8.53 -1.99 2.50
N ILE A 503 8.81 -2.31 3.76
CA ILE A 503 9.58 -1.46 4.68
C ILE A 503 10.98 -1.19 4.11
N ASP A 504 11.66 -2.22 3.61
CA ASP A 504 13.06 -2.14 3.17
C ASP A 504 13.23 -1.37 1.86
N HIS A 505 12.29 -1.55 0.92
CA HIS A 505 12.44 -1.06 -0.45
C HIS A 505 11.44 0.05 -0.82
N GLY A 506 10.41 0.28 -0.01
CA GLY A 506 9.40 1.30 -0.26
C GLY A 506 9.89 2.72 0.02
N SER A 507 9.43 3.68 -0.80
CA SER A 507 9.73 5.10 -0.56
C SER A 507 8.88 5.65 0.59
N TYR A 508 9.48 6.22 1.63
CA TYR A 508 8.74 6.91 2.70
C TYR A 508 8.38 8.36 2.34
N LEU A 509 9.12 8.94 1.40
CA LEU A 509 9.11 10.38 1.14
C LEU A 509 8.32 10.76 -0.10
N ASP A 510 8.49 10.01 -1.19
CA ASP A 510 7.80 10.30 -2.44
C ASP A 510 6.37 9.75 -2.39
N THR A 511 5.46 10.60 -1.91
CA THR A 511 4.04 10.28 -1.80
C THR A 511 3.35 9.99 -3.15
N ALA A 512 3.96 10.32 -4.29
CA ALA A 512 3.43 9.98 -5.60
C ALA A 512 3.68 8.50 -5.95
N VAL A 513 4.77 7.90 -5.46
CA VAL A 513 5.17 6.52 -5.78
C VAL A 513 5.30 5.59 -4.57
N ASN A 514 5.02 6.04 -3.35
CA ASN A 514 5.17 5.24 -2.12
C ASN A 514 4.17 4.09 -1.91
N ARG A 515 3.41 3.68 -2.93
CA ARG A 515 2.56 2.48 -2.83
C ARG A 515 3.29 1.29 -3.42
N LEU A 516 3.13 0.12 -2.79
CA LEU A 516 3.74 -1.15 -3.21
C LEU A 516 3.58 -1.43 -4.72
N ARG A 517 2.44 -1.06 -5.32
CA ARG A 517 2.20 -1.22 -6.77
C ARG A 517 3.26 -0.60 -7.69
N PHE A 518 3.90 0.49 -7.26
CA PHE A 518 4.97 1.13 -8.04
C PHE A 518 6.28 0.38 -7.88
N LEU A 519 6.61 0.02 -6.64
CA LEU A 519 7.77 -0.80 -6.31
C LEU A 519 7.76 -2.14 -7.07
N VAL A 520 6.63 -2.86 -7.04
CA VAL A 520 6.47 -4.13 -7.78
C VAL A 520 6.60 -3.93 -9.29
N ALA A 521 6.10 -2.81 -9.83
CA ALA A 521 6.19 -2.52 -11.25
C ALA A 521 7.63 -2.17 -11.68
N GLU A 522 8.42 -1.56 -10.79
CA GLU A 522 9.81 -1.20 -11.00
C GLU A 522 10.74 -2.41 -10.90
N MET A 523 10.63 -3.21 -9.84
CA MET A 523 11.53 -4.33 -9.56
C MET A 523 11.27 -5.57 -10.43
N GLY A 524 10.04 -5.73 -10.94
CA GLY A 524 9.61 -6.98 -11.57
C GLY A 524 9.13 -8.01 -10.54
N VAL A 525 8.23 -8.91 -10.94
CA VAL A 525 7.55 -9.80 -9.99
C VAL A 525 8.45 -10.94 -9.53
N GLU A 526 9.42 -11.32 -10.37
CA GLU A 526 10.43 -12.34 -10.12
C GLU A 526 11.36 -11.90 -8.98
N THR A 527 11.94 -10.70 -9.07
CA THR A 527 12.76 -10.11 -8.00
C THR A 527 11.96 -9.94 -6.71
N VAL A 528 10.71 -9.47 -6.80
CA VAL A 528 9.85 -9.30 -5.63
C VAL A 528 9.57 -10.63 -4.93
N ARG A 529 9.39 -11.71 -5.70
CA ARG A 529 9.20 -13.05 -5.17
C ARG A 529 10.44 -13.50 -4.39
N GLU A 530 11.63 -13.36 -4.97
CA GLU A 530 12.91 -13.72 -4.34
C GLU A 530 13.11 -12.96 -3.02
N GLU A 531 12.83 -11.66 -3.01
CA GLU A 531 12.90 -10.84 -1.80
C GLU A 531 11.90 -11.26 -0.71
N ILE A 532 10.69 -11.68 -1.09
CA ILE A 532 9.70 -12.20 -0.14
C ILE A 532 10.13 -13.57 0.39
N GLU A 533 10.60 -14.48 -0.47
CA GLU A 533 11.11 -15.80 -0.08
C GLU A 533 12.32 -15.67 0.86
N ALA A 534 13.22 -14.70 0.64
CA ALA A 534 14.37 -14.44 1.49
C ALA A 534 14.01 -13.99 2.92
N ARG A 535 12.80 -13.42 3.12
CA ARG A 535 12.29 -12.96 4.43
C ARG A 535 11.36 -13.96 5.10
N ALA A 536 10.98 -15.02 4.41
CA ALA A 536 10.04 -16.00 4.93
C ALA A 536 10.71 -17.05 5.82
N SER A 537 9.98 -17.51 6.82
CA SER A 537 10.46 -18.56 7.74
C SER A 537 10.51 -19.97 7.10
N PHE A 538 10.03 -20.10 5.86
CA PHE A 538 10.00 -21.33 5.08
C PHE A 538 10.05 -21.05 3.57
N GLU A 539 10.43 -22.07 2.79
CA GLU A 539 10.40 -22.02 1.34
C GLU A 539 8.96 -22.19 0.83
N PHE A 540 8.50 -21.23 0.04
CA PHE A 540 7.19 -21.31 -0.61
C PHE A 540 7.21 -22.26 -1.81
N GLU A 541 6.10 -22.93 -2.03
CA GLU A 541 5.91 -23.70 -3.24
C GLU A 541 5.41 -22.82 -4.39
N SER A 542 5.66 -23.25 -5.64
CA SER A 542 5.06 -22.60 -6.81
C SER A 542 3.51 -22.62 -6.77
N ALA A 543 2.84 -21.78 -7.55
CA ALA A 543 1.38 -21.70 -7.52
C ALA A 543 0.69 -23.05 -7.83
N GLY A 544 -0.50 -23.22 -7.24
CA GLY A 544 -1.40 -24.34 -7.50
C GLY A 544 -2.41 -24.07 -8.61
N GLU A 545 -3.35 -24.99 -8.79
CA GLU A 545 -4.53 -24.79 -9.64
C GLU A 545 -5.46 -23.75 -8.99
N GLY A 546 -5.63 -22.59 -9.64
CA GLY A 546 -6.55 -21.55 -9.17
C GLY A 546 -8.01 -21.97 -9.34
N LEU A 547 -8.84 -21.65 -8.35
CA LEU A 547 -10.24 -22.07 -8.26
C LEU A 547 -11.23 -20.90 -8.40
N THR A 548 -10.75 -19.71 -8.80
CA THR A 548 -11.63 -18.57 -9.07
C THR A 548 -12.30 -18.73 -10.44
N GLU A 549 -13.63 -18.75 -10.47
CA GLU A 549 -14.40 -18.97 -11.69
C GLU A 549 -15.04 -17.70 -12.23
N ARG A 550 -15.40 -16.76 -11.35
CA ARG A 550 -16.11 -15.53 -11.73
C ARG A 550 -15.77 -14.38 -10.80
N TYR A 551 -16.20 -13.19 -11.19
CA TYR A 551 -16.15 -11.99 -10.36
C TYR A 551 -17.55 -11.40 -10.26
N ARG A 552 -18.25 -11.71 -9.16
CA ARG A 552 -19.48 -11.04 -8.70
C ARG A 552 -19.98 -11.73 -7.42
N GLY A 553 -19.82 -11.07 -6.27
CA GLY A 553 -20.30 -11.57 -4.97
C GLY A 553 -20.62 -10.42 -4.01
N ASP A 554 -21.65 -9.64 -4.34
CA ASP A 554 -22.15 -8.58 -3.44
C ASP A 554 -22.95 -9.13 -2.25
N HIS A 555 -23.34 -10.41 -2.35
CA HIS A 555 -24.13 -11.18 -1.40
C HIS A 555 -25.49 -10.57 -1.01
N VAL A 556 -26.01 -9.63 -1.80
CA VAL A 556 -27.38 -9.11 -1.62
C VAL A 556 -28.38 -10.19 -2.05
N GLY A 557 -29.50 -10.32 -1.33
CA GLY A 557 -30.52 -11.33 -1.57
C GLY A 557 -30.60 -12.40 -0.48
N VAL A 558 -31.40 -13.44 -0.72
CA VAL A 558 -31.55 -14.57 0.20
C VAL A 558 -30.89 -15.80 -0.41
N HIS A 559 -29.96 -16.39 0.33
CA HIS A 559 -29.08 -17.44 -0.19
C HIS A 559 -29.02 -18.63 0.77
N GLU A 560 -28.70 -19.82 0.26
CA GLU A 560 -28.55 -21.03 1.08
C GLU A 560 -27.20 -21.06 1.80
N GLN A 561 -27.17 -21.60 3.02
CA GLN A 561 -25.94 -21.88 3.76
C GLN A 561 -25.64 -23.39 3.77
N ALA A 562 -24.37 -23.74 4.03
CA ALA A 562 -23.93 -25.13 4.13
C ALA A 562 -24.66 -25.95 5.23
N ASP A 563 -25.14 -25.30 6.28
CA ASP A 563 -25.89 -25.93 7.38
C ASP A 563 -27.41 -26.06 7.09
N GLY A 564 -27.87 -25.59 5.94
CA GLY A 564 -29.27 -25.58 5.50
C GLY A 564 -30.06 -24.34 5.91
N ASN A 565 -29.48 -23.41 6.68
CA ASN A 565 -30.07 -22.10 6.95
C ASN A 565 -29.96 -21.17 5.73
N ARG A 566 -30.33 -19.91 5.93
CA ARG A 566 -30.23 -18.83 4.96
C ARG A 566 -29.38 -17.69 5.51
N TYR A 567 -28.60 -17.07 4.65
CA TYR A 567 -28.12 -15.72 4.89
C TYR A 567 -28.94 -14.73 4.06
N VAL A 568 -29.23 -13.57 4.66
CA VAL A 568 -30.03 -12.50 4.07
C VAL A 568 -29.14 -11.27 3.92
N GLY A 569 -28.71 -10.99 2.69
CA GLY A 569 -27.97 -9.79 2.35
C GLY A 569 -28.89 -8.61 2.06
N LEU A 570 -28.69 -7.55 2.83
CA LEU A 570 -29.44 -6.30 2.79
C LEU A 570 -28.67 -5.26 1.98
N ASN A 571 -29.31 -4.66 0.99
CA ASN A 571 -28.70 -3.54 0.28
C ASN A 571 -28.74 -2.28 1.15
N VAL A 572 -27.58 -1.72 1.45
CA VAL A 572 -27.41 -0.44 2.13
C VAL A 572 -26.84 0.53 1.11
N PRO A 573 -27.69 1.29 0.39
CA PRO A 573 -27.23 2.13 -0.71
C PRO A 573 -26.12 3.07 -0.25
N VAL A 574 -25.00 3.06 -0.97
CA VAL A 574 -23.78 3.82 -0.65
C VAL A 574 -23.26 3.63 0.78
N GLY A 575 -23.64 2.55 1.47
CA GLY A 575 -23.22 2.19 2.82
C GLY A 575 -23.82 2.98 3.97
N ARG A 576 -24.73 3.94 3.74
CA ARG A 576 -25.18 4.85 4.80
C ARG A 576 -26.44 4.37 5.51
N MET A 577 -26.37 4.26 6.83
CA MET A 577 -27.46 3.80 7.71
C MET A 577 -27.48 4.58 9.03
N GLY A 578 -28.66 4.83 9.61
CA GLY A 578 -28.77 5.46 10.93
C GLY A 578 -28.26 4.55 12.06
N GLY A 579 -27.69 5.12 13.13
CA GLY A 579 -27.16 4.37 14.27
C GLY A 579 -28.20 3.43 14.90
N ALA A 580 -29.40 3.95 15.19
CA ALA A 580 -30.51 3.15 15.69
C ALA A 580 -30.98 2.04 14.72
N GLU A 581 -30.87 2.25 13.41
CA GLU A 581 -31.20 1.24 12.40
C GLU A 581 -30.15 0.11 12.39
N PHE A 582 -28.87 0.45 12.60
CA PHE A 582 -27.80 -0.54 12.70
C PHE A 582 -27.87 -1.34 14.01
N ALA A 583 -28.18 -0.69 15.14
CA ALA A 583 -28.47 -1.38 16.39
C ALA A 583 -29.70 -2.31 16.27
N ARG A 584 -30.70 -1.92 15.47
CA ARG A 584 -31.84 -2.79 15.15
C ARG A 584 -31.42 -4.03 14.34
N LEU A 585 -30.42 -3.93 13.45
CA LEU A 585 -29.88 -5.11 12.75
C LEU A 585 -29.27 -6.12 13.72
N ALA A 586 -28.59 -5.67 14.78
CA ALA A 586 -28.08 -6.54 15.83
C ALA A 586 -29.20 -7.33 16.54
N ASP A 587 -30.29 -6.66 16.91
CA ASP A 587 -31.45 -7.33 17.50
C ASP A 587 -32.06 -8.37 16.56
N LEU A 588 -32.11 -8.08 15.26
CA LEU A 588 -32.61 -9.00 14.24
C LEU A 588 -31.67 -10.20 14.04
N ALA A 589 -30.36 -9.98 14.10
CA ALA A 589 -29.36 -11.04 14.05
C ALA A 589 -29.50 -12.02 15.22
N GLU A 590 -29.75 -11.54 16.43
CA GLU A 590 -30.00 -12.38 17.61
C GLU A 590 -31.38 -13.06 17.56
N GLN A 591 -32.39 -12.37 17.03
CA GLN A 591 -33.75 -12.86 17.01
C GLN A 591 -33.96 -13.96 15.95
N TYR A 592 -33.43 -13.76 14.75
CA TYR A 592 -33.70 -14.61 13.59
C TYR A 592 -32.47 -15.34 13.08
N GLY A 593 -31.26 -14.86 13.36
CA GLY A 593 -30.01 -15.38 12.82
C GLY A 593 -29.16 -16.12 13.85
N ASN A 594 -27.85 -16.17 13.57
CA ASN A 594 -26.84 -16.75 14.46
C ASN A 594 -26.19 -15.72 15.41
N GLY A 595 -26.68 -14.49 15.46
CA GLY A 595 -26.09 -13.40 16.25
C GLY A 595 -24.89 -12.71 15.59
N GLU A 596 -24.65 -12.89 14.29
CA GLU A 596 -23.66 -12.12 13.53
C GLU A 596 -24.32 -11.04 12.65
N VAL A 597 -23.63 -9.92 12.46
CA VAL A 597 -23.92 -8.92 11.43
C VAL A 597 -22.66 -8.77 10.59
N ARG A 598 -22.71 -9.18 9.31
CA ARG A 598 -21.54 -9.12 8.45
C ARG A 598 -21.64 -7.98 7.46
N VAL A 599 -20.56 -7.28 7.19
CA VAL A 599 -20.52 -6.14 6.26
C VAL A 599 -19.65 -6.42 5.04
N THR A 600 -20.00 -5.85 3.89
CA THR A 600 -19.45 -6.26 2.60
C THR A 600 -18.61 -5.18 1.92
N LEU A 601 -17.75 -5.60 0.98
CA LEU A 601 -16.95 -4.69 0.13
C LEU A 601 -17.81 -3.85 -0.84
N ASN A 602 -19.10 -4.16 -0.95
CA ASN A 602 -20.09 -3.40 -1.70
C ASN A 602 -20.88 -2.44 -0.80
N GLN A 603 -20.41 -2.20 0.43
CA GLN A 603 -21.02 -1.33 1.42
C GLN A 603 -22.39 -1.82 1.92
N ASN A 604 -22.63 -3.15 1.91
CA ASN A 604 -23.89 -3.77 2.32
C ASN A 604 -23.74 -4.51 3.66
N ALA A 605 -24.86 -5.02 4.19
CA ALA A 605 -24.90 -5.85 5.39
C ALA A 605 -25.51 -7.23 5.09
N VAL A 606 -25.16 -8.25 5.88
CA VAL A 606 -25.64 -9.63 5.76
C VAL A 606 -26.01 -10.15 7.15
N LEU A 607 -27.19 -10.77 7.24
CA LEU A 607 -27.68 -11.47 8.44
C LEU A 607 -27.66 -12.99 8.18
N PRO A 608 -26.68 -13.74 8.72
CA PRO A 608 -26.59 -15.18 8.52
C PRO A 608 -27.37 -15.98 9.57
N GLY A 609 -27.57 -17.27 9.30
CA GLY A 609 -28.16 -18.23 10.24
C GLY A 609 -29.68 -18.17 10.33
N VAL A 610 -30.35 -17.56 9.35
CA VAL A 610 -31.81 -17.41 9.35
C VAL A 610 -32.48 -18.71 8.94
N ALA A 611 -33.37 -19.24 9.77
CA ALA A 611 -34.12 -20.44 9.43
C ALA A 611 -34.98 -20.19 8.17
N PRO A 612 -35.06 -21.14 7.21
CA PRO A 612 -35.76 -20.91 5.94
C PRO A 612 -37.23 -20.48 6.08
N ASP A 613 -37.92 -20.93 7.14
CA ASP A 613 -39.31 -20.58 7.46
C ASP A 613 -39.48 -19.25 8.20
N GLU A 614 -38.40 -18.63 8.67
CA GLU A 614 -38.39 -17.34 9.36
C GLU A 614 -38.00 -16.16 8.45
N VAL A 615 -37.43 -16.42 7.27
CA VAL A 615 -37.01 -15.39 6.30
C VAL A 615 -38.12 -14.37 6.01
N GLU A 616 -39.36 -14.84 5.79
CA GLU A 616 -40.45 -13.91 5.48
C GLU A 616 -40.90 -13.10 6.70
N GLN A 617 -40.72 -13.62 7.91
CA GLN A 617 -40.99 -12.85 9.11
C GLN A 617 -39.93 -11.76 9.32
N LEU A 618 -38.66 -12.06 9.04
CA LEU A 618 -37.57 -11.08 9.05
C LEU A 618 -37.81 -9.96 8.02
N ARG A 619 -38.25 -10.31 6.81
CA ARG A 619 -38.59 -9.36 5.73
C ARG A 619 -39.70 -8.38 6.09
N GLU A 620 -40.50 -8.65 7.12
CA GLU A 620 -41.54 -7.73 7.56
C GLU A 620 -41.02 -6.56 8.43
N ASP A 621 -39.80 -6.65 8.96
CA ASP A 621 -39.21 -5.59 9.80
C ASP A 621 -39.00 -4.29 8.98
N PRO A 622 -39.32 -3.11 9.53
CA PRO A 622 -39.14 -1.84 8.84
C PRO A 622 -37.71 -1.58 8.33
N VAL A 623 -36.68 -2.01 9.06
CA VAL A 623 -35.27 -1.82 8.66
C VAL A 623 -34.96 -2.72 7.46
N VAL A 624 -35.41 -3.97 7.47
CA VAL A 624 -35.21 -4.91 6.34
C VAL A 624 -35.98 -4.46 5.10
N LYS A 625 -37.18 -3.90 5.25
CA LYS A 625 -37.93 -3.31 4.13
C LYS A 625 -37.22 -2.11 3.51
N ARG A 626 -36.59 -1.28 4.35
CA ARG A 626 -35.83 -0.11 3.90
C ARG A 626 -34.54 -0.53 3.18
N TYR A 627 -33.83 -1.48 3.76
CA TYR A 627 -32.58 -2.04 3.26
C TYR A 627 -32.86 -3.40 2.63
N SER A 628 -33.66 -3.38 1.55
CA SER A 628 -34.26 -4.57 0.95
C SER A 628 -33.19 -5.58 0.48
N PRO A 629 -33.44 -6.90 0.63
CA PRO A 629 -32.68 -7.92 -0.07
C PRO A 629 -33.00 -7.99 -1.58
N ASP A 630 -34.06 -7.32 -2.03
CA ASP A 630 -34.48 -7.26 -3.44
C ASP A 630 -34.49 -5.79 -3.95
N PRO A 631 -33.33 -5.12 -4.06
CA PRO A 631 -33.25 -3.76 -4.59
C PRO A 631 -33.35 -3.73 -6.13
N GLY A 632 -33.57 -2.53 -6.69
CA GLY A 632 -33.38 -2.29 -8.13
C GLY A 632 -31.90 -2.37 -8.54
N PRO A 633 -31.60 -2.58 -9.83
CA PRO A 633 -30.24 -2.87 -10.31
C PRO A 633 -29.24 -1.74 -10.07
N PHE A 634 -29.66 -0.47 -10.18
CA PHE A 634 -28.78 0.67 -9.91
C PHE A 634 -28.58 0.86 -8.42
N THR A 635 -29.64 0.72 -7.61
CA THR A 635 -29.51 0.77 -6.15
C THR A 635 -28.65 -0.36 -5.60
N ARG A 636 -28.68 -1.56 -6.20
CA ARG A 636 -27.77 -2.67 -5.86
C ARG A 636 -26.32 -2.38 -6.21
N GLY A 637 -26.10 -1.80 -7.40
CA GLY A 637 -24.77 -1.59 -7.96
C GLY A 637 -24.12 -0.23 -7.61
N VAL A 638 -24.81 0.65 -6.90
CA VAL A 638 -24.26 1.98 -6.56
C VAL A 638 -23.27 1.91 -5.40
N LEU A 639 -22.07 2.46 -5.61
CA LEU A 639 -21.03 2.57 -4.60
C LEU A 639 -20.50 4.01 -4.59
N ALA A 640 -20.39 4.63 -3.42
CA ALA A 640 -19.87 5.99 -3.33
C ALA A 640 -18.96 6.22 -2.13
N CYS A 641 -17.90 7.01 -2.34
CA CYS A 641 -17.03 7.45 -1.25
C CYS A 641 -17.71 8.59 -0.46
N THR A 642 -17.15 9.00 0.68
CA THR A 642 -17.66 10.13 1.48
C THR A 642 -17.80 11.44 0.67
N GLY A 643 -16.83 11.73 -0.20
CA GLY A 643 -16.85 12.93 -1.05
C GLY A 643 -16.80 14.24 -0.29
N LYS A 644 -17.22 15.33 -0.96
CA LYS A 644 -17.03 16.70 -0.46
C LYS A 644 -17.73 16.99 0.86
N GLU A 645 -18.72 16.19 1.26
CA GLU A 645 -19.46 16.33 2.50
C GLU A 645 -18.52 16.46 3.72
N TYR A 646 -17.57 15.52 3.86
CA TYR A 646 -16.60 15.52 4.98
C TYR A 646 -15.14 15.38 4.54
N CYS A 647 -14.86 14.71 3.42
CA CYS A 647 -13.48 14.39 3.00
C CYS A 647 -12.75 15.65 2.53
N THR A 648 -11.56 15.89 3.10
CA THR A 648 -10.69 17.04 2.77
C THR A 648 -10.24 17.05 1.30
N TYR A 649 -10.12 15.87 0.67
CA TYR A 649 -9.79 15.73 -0.76
C TYR A 649 -11.01 15.78 -1.70
N GLY A 650 -12.23 15.68 -1.17
CA GLY A 650 -13.44 15.54 -1.99
C GLY A 650 -13.76 16.83 -2.77
N ILE A 651 -13.83 16.73 -4.11
CA ILE A 651 -14.10 17.85 -5.02
C ILE A 651 -15.62 18.09 -5.15
N ILE A 652 -16.40 17.02 -5.26
CA ILE A 652 -17.87 17.04 -5.39
C ILE A 652 -18.57 16.21 -4.30
N ASN A 653 -19.86 16.49 -4.08
CA ASN A 653 -20.73 15.65 -3.24
C ASN A 653 -21.04 14.32 -3.95
N THR A 654 -20.95 13.22 -3.21
CA THR A 654 -21.03 11.85 -3.76
C THR A 654 -22.20 11.05 -3.20
N LYS A 655 -22.21 10.63 -1.92
CA LYS A 655 -23.23 9.72 -1.35
C LYS A 655 -24.67 10.16 -1.63
N ASN A 656 -25.03 11.39 -1.25
CA ASN A 656 -26.35 11.98 -1.51
C ASN A 656 -26.69 12.08 -3.01
N ARG A 657 -25.67 12.22 -3.86
CA ARG A 657 -25.86 12.35 -5.32
C ARG A 657 -26.06 10.98 -5.95
N ALA A 658 -25.19 10.02 -5.62
CA ALA A 658 -25.22 8.66 -6.15
C ALA A 658 -26.53 7.95 -5.79
N VAL A 659 -27.04 8.10 -4.55
CA VAL A 659 -28.33 7.52 -4.15
C VAL A 659 -29.51 8.11 -4.93
N ARG A 660 -29.49 9.42 -5.22
CA ARG A 660 -30.55 10.06 -6.02
C ARG A 660 -30.53 9.57 -7.45
N TRP A 661 -29.35 9.48 -8.06
CA TRP A 661 -29.21 8.92 -9.40
C TRP A 661 -29.66 7.47 -9.47
N ALA A 662 -29.26 6.64 -8.50
CA ALA A 662 -29.66 5.24 -8.46
C ALA A 662 -31.18 5.07 -8.40
N ARG A 663 -31.86 5.82 -7.52
CA ARG A 663 -33.34 5.81 -7.43
C ARG A 663 -34.00 6.26 -8.72
N GLU A 664 -33.53 7.36 -9.31
CA GLU A 664 -34.08 7.88 -10.57
C GLU A 664 -33.88 6.89 -11.74
N LEU A 665 -32.73 6.21 -11.78
CA LEU A 665 -32.42 5.22 -12.80
C LEU A 665 -33.17 3.90 -12.58
N ASP A 666 -33.41 3.48 -11.33
CA ASP A 666 -34.26 2.32 -11.04
C ASP A 666 -35.72 2.58 -11.43
N GLU A 667 -36.25 3.79 -11.16
CA GLU A 667 -37.58 4.18 -11.61
C GLU A 667 -37.72 4.13 -13.14
N TRP A 668 -36.71 4.63 -13.86
CA TRP A 668 -36.65 4.54 -15.32
C TRP A 668 -36.53 3.09 -15.79
N TYR A 669 -35.66 2.30 -15.15
CA TYR A 669 -35.43 0.90 -15.49
C TYR A 669 -36.70 0.07 -15.38
N GLU A 670 -37.49 0.27 -14.32
CA GLU A 670 -38.75 -0.44 -14.13
C GLU A 670 -39.84 -0.02 -15.15
N GLN A 671 -39.84 1.25 -15.58
CA GLN A 671 -40.94 1.82 -16.37
C GLN A 671 -40.71 1.82 -17.89
N GLU A 672 -39.45 1.96 -18.32
CA GLU A 672 -39.11 2.33 -19.70
C GLU A 672 -38.05 1.44 -20.35
N TYR A 673 -37.16 0.80 -19.59
CA TYR A 673 -36.04 0.03 -20.16
C TYR A 673 -36.52 -1.29 -20.79
N ASP A 674 -36.17 -1.52 -22.07
CA ASP A 674 -36.53 -2.69 -22.87
C ASP A 674 -35.29 -3.52 -23.27
N GLY A 675 -34.21 -3.44 -22.47
CA GLY A 675 -32.98 -4.20 -22.69
C GLY A 675 -33.03 -5.64 -22.16
N PRO A 676 -31.90 -6.37 -22.19
CA PRO A 676 -31.88 -7.76 -21.73
C PRO A 676 -32.47 -7.83 -20.31
N ALA A 677 -33.45 -8.72 -20.15
CA ALA A 677 -34.21 -8.81 -18.93
C ALA A 677 -33.26 -9.19 -17.77
N ASP A 678 -33.10 -8.25 -16.84
CA ASP A 678 -32.70 -8.50 -15.45
C ASP A 678 -31.18 -8.65 -15.15
N PRO A 679 -30.30 -7.68 -15.48
CA PRO A 679 -29.05 -7.55 -14.73
C PRO A 679 -29.36 -7.36 -13.23
N ASP A 680 -28.96 -8.32 -12.40
CA ASP A 680 -29.05 -8.25 -10.93
C ASP A 680 -28.60 -6.89 -10.36
N ALA A 681 -27.54 -6.31 -10.94
CA ALA A 681 -26.93 -5.04 -10.57
C ALA A 681 -26.26 -4.38 -11.79
N ILE A 682 -26.26 -3.05 -11.83
CA ILE A 682 -25.46 -2.23 -12.75
C ILE A 682 -24.47 -1.42 -11.90
N ARG A 683 -23.17 -1.74 -11.99
CA ARG A 683 -22.17 -1.19 -11.08
C ARG A 683 -21.85 0.25 -11.45
N MET A 684 -22.34 1.19 -10.65
CA MET A 684 -22.14 2.62 -10.82
C MET A 684 -21.35 3.16 -9.62
N HIS A 685 -20.05 3.35 -9.80
CA HIS A 685 -19.14 3.68 -8.72
C HIS A 685 -18.68 5.15 -8.82
N LEU A 686 -18.90 5.93 -7.76
CA LEU A 686 -18.62 7.36 -7.71
C LEU A 686 -17.57 7.72 -6.66
N SER A 687 -16.38 8.10 -7.14
CA SER A 687 -15.35 8.75 -6.32
C SER A 687 -15.38 10.26 -6.50
N GLY A 688 -15.27 11.01 -5.41
CA GLY A 688 -15.31 12.48 -5.44
C GLY A 688 -13.99 13.15 -5.87
N CYS A 689 -12.92 12.38 -6.11
CA CYS A 689 -11.60 12.83 -6.56
C CYS A 689 -10.78 11.63 -7.11
N SER A 690 -9.51 11.85 -7.49
CA SER A 690 -8.62 10.83 -8.08
C SER A 690 -8.07 9.78 -7.08
N ALA A 691 -8.30 9.94 -5.78
CA ALA A 691 -7.93 8.94 -4.78
C ALA A 691 -8.64 7.58 -4.99
N SER A 692 -9.76 7.59 -5.73
CA SER A 692 -10.48 6.40 -6.19
C SER A 692 -11.03 5.51 -5.07
N CYS A 693 -11.45 6.11 -3.96
CA CYS A 693 -11.95 5.38 -2.78
C CYS A 693 -13.21 4.54 -3.05
N ALA A 694 -13.99 4.85 -4.08
CA ALA A 694 -15.16 4.05 -4.46
C ALA A 694 -14.87 3.10 -5.64
N GLN A 695 -13.60 2.90 -5.98
CA GLN A 695 -13.17 1.93 -6.99
C GLN A 695 -13.87 2.10 -8.37
N PRO A 696 -14.01 3.32 -8.95
CA PRO A 696 -14.65 3.52 -10.25
C PRO A 696 -14.05 2.70 -11.38
N GLN A 697 -12.74 2.40 -11.34
CA GLN A 697 -12.07 1.71 -12.44
C GLN A 697 -12.53 0.28 -12.67
N ILE A 698 -13.13 -0.37 -11.67
CA ILE A 698 -13.59 -1.75 -11.80
C ILE A 698 -15.10 -1.84 -12.08
N ALA A 699 -15.79 -0.71 -12.23
CA ALA A 699 -17.24 -0.65 -12.39
C ALA A 699 -17.66 -0.73 -13.86
N ASP A 700 -18.94 -1.08 -14.08
CA ASP A 700 -19.54 -0.95 -15.41
C ASP A 700 -19.52 0.53 -15.84
N ILE A 701 -19.90 1.42 -14.92
CA ILE A 701 -19.92 2.87 -15.08
C ILE A 701 -19.10 3.49 -13.94
N GLY A 702 -17.87 3.90 -14.25
CA GLY A 702 -16.94 4.53 -13.32
C GLY A 702 -17.00 6.05 -13.40
N LEU A 703 -17.09 6.70 -12.24
CA LEU A 703 -17.24 8.16 -12.13
C LEU A 703 -16.18 8.74 -11.20
N ARG A 704 -15.47 9.77 -11.69
CA ARG A 704 -14.49 10.54 -10.90
C ARG A 704 -14.87 12.02 -10.87
N GLY A 705 -15.04 12.57 -9.68
CA GLY A 705 -15.46 13.95 -9.48
C GLY A 705 -14.44 14.98 -9.93
N GLU A 706 -14.93 16.02 -10.61
CA GLU A 706 -14.16 17.13 -11.17
C GLU A 706 -14.91 18.47 -10.99
N ASP A 707 -14.18 19.57 -11.16
CA ASP A 707 -14.74 20.92 -11.21
C ASP A 707 -14.68 21.48 -12.64
N ARG A 708 -15.83 21.68 -13.28
CA ARG A 708 -15.90 22.18 -14.66
C ARG A 708 -16.04 23.70 -14.66
N ARG A 709 -15.11 24.39 -15.32
CA ARG A 709 -15.21 25.85 -15.53
C ARG A 709 -16.22 26.18 -16.63
N THR A 710 -17.13 27.10 -16.32
CA THR A 710 -18.13 27.66 -17.24
C THR A 710 -17.94 29.18 -17.36
N ILE A 711 -18.67 29.83 -18.27
CA ILE A 711 -18.64 31.30 -18.38
C ILE A 711 -19.22 31.96 -17.12
N GLU A 712 -20.13 31.28 -16.42
CA GLU A 712 -20.83 31.78 -15.23
C GLU A 712 -20.13 31.43 -13.91
N GLY A 713 -19.06 30.62 -13.94
CA GLY A 713 -18.30 30.22 -12.75
C GLY A 713 -17.71 28.82 -12.89
N SER A 714 -17.95 27.97 -11.90
CA SER A 714 -17.65 26.54 -11.98
C SER A 714 -18.86 25.71 -11.53
N GLU A 715 -18.98 24.51 -12.10
CA GLU A 715 -20.06 23.57 -11.81
C GLU A 715 -19.51 22.17 -11.54
N PRO A 716 -20.15 21.37 -10.66
CA PRO A 716 -19.70 20.01 -10.37
C PRO A 716 -19.88 19.11 -11.60
N ALA A 717 -18.81 18.42 -11.97
CA ALA A 717 -18.74 17.51 -13.08
C ALA A 717 -18.12 16.17 -12.68
N VAL A 718 -18.16 15.20 -13.58
CA VAL A 718 -17.51 13.90 -13.44
C VAL A 718 -16.79 13.52 -14.73
N ASP A 719 -15.62 12.91 -14.61
CA ASP A 719 -15.10 12.06 -15.67
C ASP A 719 -15.93 10.77 -15.69
N VAL A 720 -16.32 10.34 -16.88
CA VAL A 720 -17.14 9.15 -17.12
C VAL A 720 -16.27 8.12 -17.82
N GLY A 721 -16.09 6.95 -17.20
CA GLY A 721 -15.49 5.79 -17.84
C GLY A 721 -16.40 4.57 -17.82
N LEU A 722 -16.20 3.67 -18.77
CA LEU A 722 -17.08 2.53 -19.02
C LEU A 722 -16.29 1.22 -19.14
N GLY A 723 -16.92 0.12 -18.75
CA GLY A 723 -16.51 -1.25 -19.14
C GLY A 723 -15.46 -1.91 -18.23
N GLY A 724 -15.35 -1.51 -16.97
CA GLY A 724 -14.47 -2.15 -16.00
C GLY A 724 -14.99 -3.54 -15.60
N ASP A 725 -14.11 -4.51 -15.50
CA ASP A 725 -14.44 -5.91 -15.23
C ASP A 725 -13.24 -6.62 -14.60
N LEU A 726 -13.29 -6.79 -13.28
CA LEU A 726 -12.17 -7.35 -12.55
C LEU A 726 -11.94 -8.83 -12.86
N GLY A 727 -13.00 -9.60 -13.19
CA GLY A 727 -12.88 -11.01 -13.59
C GLY A 727 -12.16 -11.19 -14.92
N ARG A 728 -12.08 -10.13 -15.73
CA ARG A 728 -11.28 -10.06 -16.96
C ARG A 728 -10.00 -9.24 -16.78
N GLU A 729 -9.65 -8.92 -15.53
CA GLU A 729 -8.53 -8.03 -15.15
C GLU A 729 -8.53 -6.69 -15.92
N ARG A 730 -9.72 -6.15 -16.19
CA ARG A 730 -9.90 -4.95 -17.02
C ARG A 730 -10.38 -3.76 -16.21
N PHE A 731 -9.70 -2.63 -16.39
CA PHE A 731 -10.19 -1.33 -15.93
C PHE A 731 -11.04 -0.63 -17.00
N ILE A 732 -11.89 0.29 -16.55
CA ILE A 732 -12.66 1.17 -17.44
C ILE A 732 -11.75 1.93 -18.41
N ASP A 733 -12.31 2.30 -19.55
CA ASP A 733 -11.80 3.36 -20.40
C ASP A 733 -12.45 4.70 -20.00
N TRP A 734 -11.67 5.71 -19.61
CA TRP A 734 -12.20 7.06 -19.36
C TRP A 734 -12.63 7.69 -20.69
N ILE A 735 -13.93 7.78 -20.95
CA ILE A 735 -14.53 8.18 -22.25
C ILE A 735 -14.64 9.70 -22.35
N VAL A 736 -15.23 10.34 -21.35
CA VAL A 736 -15.51 11.78 -21.33
C VAL A 736 -14.94 12.40 -20.06
N GLY A 737 -14.24 13.52 -20.20
CA GLY A 737 -13.79 14.32 -19.07
C GLY A 737 -14.77 15.44 -18.73
N SER A 738 -14.95 15.73 -17.45
CA SER A 738 -15.77 16.86 -16.96
C SER A 738 -17.20 16.92 -17.53
N HIS A 739 -17.90 15.79 -17.57
CA HIS A 739 -19.33 15.71 -17.90
C HIS A 739 -20.18 16.31 -16.77
N PRO A 740 -21.15 17.19 -17.05
CA PRO A 740 -22.01 17.76 -16.02
C PRO A 740 -22.73 16.71 -15.19
N THR A 741 -22.72 16.89 -13.87
CA THR A 741 -23.43 15.97 -12.98
C THR A 741 -24.96 16.01 -13.15
N ALA A 742 -25.51 17.07 -13.75
CA ALA A 742 -26.95 17.16 -14.02
C ALA A 742 -27.37 16.22 -15.17
N ASP A 743 -26.48 15.98 -16.13
CA ASP A 743 -26.79 15.28 -17.38
C ASP A 743 -26.46 13.78 -17.32
N LEU A 744 -25.86 13.33 -16.21
CA LEU A 744 -25.35 11.97 -16.07
C LEU A 744 -26.45 10.89 -16.18
N PRO A 745 -27.63 10.98 -15.54
CA PRO A 745 -28.67 9.97 -15.71
C PRO A 745 -29.05 9.75 -17.17
N ASP A 746 -29.20 10.82 -17.94
CA ASP A 746 -29.53 10.74 -19.37
C ASP A 746 -28.41 10.09 -20.19
N ALA A 747 -27.14 10.36 -19.85
CA ALA A 747 -26.01 9.68 -20.46
C ALA A 747 -26.02 8.17 -20.20
N VAL A 748 -26.33 7.76 -18.96
CA VAL A 748 -26.44 6.35 -18.59
C VAL A 748 -27.56 5.65 -19.37
N ARG A 749 -28.75 6.27 -19.45
CA ARG A 749 -29.88 5.76 -20.24
C ARG A 749 -29.49 5.51 -21.70
N ARG A 750 -28.91 6.51 -22.36
CA ARG A 750 -28.46 6.39 -23.77
C ARG A 750 -27.46 5.26 -23.99
N VAL A 751 -26.49 5.10 -23.08
CA VAL A 751 -25.47 4.05 -23.17
C VAL A 751 -26.11 2.66 -23.04
N LEU A 752 -27.02 2.48 -22.07
CA LEU A 752 -27.67 1.19 -21.84
C LEU A 752 -28.70 0.84 -22.93
N ASP A 753 -29.42 1.81 -23.47
CA ASP A 753 -30.30 1.62 -24.63
C ASP A 753 -29.49 1.21 -25.87
N ALA A 754 -28.34 1.83 -26.10
CA ALA A 754 -27.46 1.47 -27.19
C ALA A 754 -26.86 0.07 -27.03
N TYR A 755 -26.47 -0.31 -25.82
CA TYR A 755 -26.01 -1.65 -25.50
C TYR A 755 -27.10 -2.69 -25.77
N ALA A 756 -28.30 -2.47 -25.24
CA ALA A 756 -29.47 -3.33 -25.45
C ALA A 756 -29.85 -3.48 -26.94
N ALA A 757 -29.69 -2.42 -27.73
CA ALA A 757 -29.98 -2.45 -29.16
C ALA A 757 -28.94 -3.24 -29.97
N ASP A 758 -27.71 -3.35 -29.47
CA ASP A 758 -26.61 -4.01 -30.17
C ASP A 758 -26.52 -5.51 -29.86
N THR A 759 -26.87 -5.92 -28.63
CA THR A 759 -26.65 -7.29 -28.16
C THR A 759 -27.59 -7.70 -27.03
N GLU A 760 -27.93 -8.99 -26.99
CA GLU A 760 -28.71 -9.61 -25.91
C GLU A 760 -27.86 -10.50 -24.99
N ASP A 761 -26.71 -11.01 -25.47
CA ASP A 761 -25.93 -12.08 -24.83
C ASP A 761 -24.52 -11.67 -24.39
N GLU A 762 -23.97 -10.59 -24.95
CA GLU A 762 -22.57 -10.18 -24.72
C GLU A 762 -22.44 -9.33 -23.45
N PRO A 763 -21.48 -9.60 -22.54
CA PRO A 763 -21.28 -8.77 -21.35
C PRO A 763 -20.99 -7.30 -21.68
N PHE A 764 -21.50 -6.37 -20.86
CA PHE A 764 -21.31 -4.93 -21.04
C PHE A 764 -19.84 -4.53 -21.23
N SER A 765 -18.92 -5.11 -20.43
CA SER A 765 -17.49 -4.85 -20.56
C SER A 765 -16.95 -5.23 -21.95
N VAL A 766 -17.38 -6.37 -22.51
CA VAL A 766 -16.99 -6.83 -23.85
C VAL A 766 -17.55 -5.90 -24.92
N TRP A 767 -18.83 -5.52 -24.82
CA TRP A 767 -19.45 -4.58 -25.76
C TRP A 767 -18.74 -3.22 -25.77
N VAL A 768 -18.38 -2.68 -24.60
CA VAL A 768 -17.60 -1.43 -24.49
C VAL A 768 -16.24 -1.56 -25.17
N GLU A 769 -15.57 -2.72 -25.07
CA GLU A 769 -14.28 -2.98 -25.75
C GLU A 769 -14.38 -2.91 -27.27
N GLN A 770 -15.44 -3.50 -27.81
CA GLN A 770 -15.63 -3.64 -29.25
C GLN A 770 -16.24 -2.38 -29.87
N THR A 771 -16.95 -1.60 -29.08
CA THR A 771 -17.60 -0.38 -29.54
C THR A 771 -16.57 0.71 -29.81
N PRO A 772 -16.58 1.34 -31.01
CA PRO A 772 -15.67 2.43 -31.31
C PRO A 772 -15.77 3.55 -30.28
N ARG A 773 -14.62 4.01 -29.76
CA ARG A 773 -14.55 5.06 -28.74
C ARG A 773 -15.32 6.33 -29.10
N GLU A 774 -15.36 6.70 -30.38
CA GLU A 774 -16.14 7.84 -30.88
C GLU A 774 -17.65 7.66 -30.65
N ARG A 775 -18.18 6.45 -30.89
CA ARG A 775 -19.59 6.13 -30.61
C ARG A 775 -19.89 6.22 -29.12
N LEU A 776 -19.03 5.67 -28.26
CA LEU A 776 -19.18 5.78 -26.80
C LEU A 776 -19.16 7.25 -26.35
N PHE A 777 -18.26 8.05 -26.91
CA PHE A 777 -18.18 9.48 -26.64
C PHE A 777 -19.47 10.21 -27.06
N ASP A 778 -20.01 9.91 -28.23
CA ASP A 778 -21.25 10.53 -28.72
C ASP A 778 -22.47 10.14 -27.88
N LEU A 779 -22.54 8.89 -27.40
CA LEU A 779 -23.60 8.43 -26.49
C LEU A 779 -23.54 9.17 -25.16
N VAL A 780 -22.35 9.32 -24.56
CA VAL A 780 -22.20 10.02 -23.27
C VAL A 780 -22.46 11.52 -23.43
N THR A 781 -22.00 12.15 -24.53
CA THR A 781 -22.11 13.61 -24.74
C THR A 781 -23.36 14.09 -25.46
N ASP A 782 -24.25 13.18 -25.85
CA ASP A 782 -25.47 13.48 -26.62
C ASP A 782 -25.19 14.16 -27.98
N ARG A 783 -24.11 13.75 -28.66
CA ARG A 783 -23.72 14.31 -29.97
C ARG A 783 -24.32 13.57 -31.17
N ALA A 784 -24.91 12.40 -30.94
CA ALA A 784 -25.44 11.53 -31.99
C ALA A 784 -26.54 12.21 -32.84
N GLU A 785 -27.27 13.20 -32.31
CA GLU A 785 -28.31 13.92 -33.07
C GLU A 785 -27.80 15.11 -33.90
N SER A 786 -26.55 15.57 -33.70
CA SER A 786 -26.02 16.77 -34.37
C SER A 786 -25.51 16.54 -35.80
N THR A 787 -25.43 15.30 -36.28
CA THR A 787 -24.88 14.97 -37.62
C THR A 787 -25.96 14.65 -38.66
N ALA A 788 -27.22 15.00 -38.41
CA ALA A 788 -28.25 15.03 -39.44
C ALA A 788 -27.93 16.12 -40.49
N THR A 789 -27.22 15.70 -41.55
CA THR A 789 -27.05 16.27 -42.89
C THR A 789 -27.42 17.76 -43.07
N PRO A 790 -26.50 18.65 -43.50
CA PRO A 790 -26.91 19.94 -44.06
C PRO A 790 -27.79 19.67 -45.27
N THR A 791 -29.06 20.05 -45.17
CA THR A 791 -29.97 20.15 -46.30
C THR A 791 -29.30 21.00 -47.37
N GLU A 792 -29.18 20.44 -48.57
CA GLU A 792 -28.90 21.20 -49.78
C GLU A 792 -29.88 22.38 -49.85
N ALA A 793 -29.35 23.60 -49.88
CA ALA A 793 -30.10 24.80 -50.26
C ALA A 793 -29.12 25.83 -50.85
N ASP A 794 -28.99 25.71 -52.18
CA ASP A 794 -29.02 26.76 -53.21
C ASP A 794 -28.30 28.11 -53.04
N ASP A 795 -27.52 28.39 -54.10
CA ASP A 795 -26.89 29.63 -54.62
C ASP A 795 -25.58 30.15 -54.01
#